data_AF-A0A0D2DRE0-F1
#
_entry.id   AF-A0A0D2DRE0-F1
#
_cell.length_a   1.000
_cell.length_b   1.000
_cell.length_c   1.000
_cell.angle_alpha   90.00
_cell.angle_beta   90.00
_cell.angle_gamma   90.00
#
_symmetry.space_group_name_H-M   'P 1'
#
loop_
_entity.id
_entity.type
_entity.pdbx_description
1 polymer ?
#
loop_
_entity_poly.entity_id
_entity_poly.type
_entity_poly.pdbx_seq_one_letter_code
_entity_poly.pdbx_strand_id
1 'polypeptide(L)'
;MFMTARHLFDVSQTRLYFSTANVFKMGNKTRFRPYDRKASSTIRFKMFTVFRPDMKTPNSPSLGSQRLGNRRRILRTLLAAILIVTFIRTWTYTSRPRVPPPTYAIDEEASEVAELDYSNFEPLPLTGMLNDGRPGKRTCDELRYDGRLRVQESLYLEDDLVDVARSLADHPIINYPSEYDDVPFEETVSKCWARLAGSSVWLEKYQVFLAVTRVIFFDKGNRAWPIISFLRGQLYDESWNELKNHTIQWHGDEIVFPTVFTIPAPYNVGGGFYGPEDPRIIIEQDVEDAEPVVVFNMIHDLRTVARAMHIFRPFSNVTTILTITGEGERPSSEKNWAPFFHDDRANATNGPKKWPSHHIHFVHGFNPLKVLKCHALNGWCDIVYEQKVSEDLISPHDDPHGRMSGGTNLVPIPIASSPGVHAYVGFPRSHIDFGCKDDAMYRPEMMIMTAHGQQFHINYMSEPIDFGAAALTPDAVTDPCGEGRILIANSVARWDRSSGHDLMTLSFSVADVTVQILQLEGVSRFIEQLPFLRSALQHDMSQDGSVIWNLRWSAVSQDVSACSIEAARNYSIAVSEPLNGKSKAKLREEGELDDEDKDDVLDKTKEREDQKDNKDQDLKGKKEEELTDALFDDDALFETEEEKAFQKDITYLDDPFGHEDKIT
;
A
#
# COMPACT_ATOMS: atom_id res chain seq x y z
N MET A 1 57.64 -43.07 -7.98
CA MET A 1 57.92 -43.74 -9.27
C MET A 1 57.46 -42.78 -10.37
N PHE A 2 58.17 -42.70 -11.50
CA PHE A 2 57.88 -41.98 -12.78
C PHE A 2 56.55 -41.19 -12.93
N MET A 3 56.51 -39.96 -13.49
CA MET A 3 57.60 -39.08 -14.00
C MET A 3 57.15 -37.60 -14.10
N THR A 4 58.11 -36.68 -14.23
CA THR A 4 57.92 -35.21 -14.38
C THR A 4 57.80 -34.73 -15.83
N ALA A 5 57.08 -33.61 -16.05
CA ALA A 5 57.43 -32.64 -17.11
C ALA A 5 57.00 -31.19 -16.75
N ARG A 6 57.90 -30.23 -17.02
CA ARG A 6 57.66 -28.77 -17.07
C ARG A 6 58.08 -28.27 -18.46
N HIS A 7 57.72 -27.03 -18.81
CA HIS A 7 58.38 -26.03 -19.71
C HIS A 7 57.37 -25.35 -20.66
N LEU A 8 57.59 -24.14 -21.21
CA LEU A 8 58.05 -22.82 -20.68
C LEU A 8 58.11 -21.80 -21.85
N PHE A 9 57.96 -20.48 -21.56
CA PHE A 9 58.23 -19.33 -22.47
C PHE A 9 57.31 -19.16 -23.73
N ASP A 10 57.10 -17.97 -24.35
CA ASP A 10 57.57 -16.61 -24.02
C ASP A 10 56.66 -15.42 -24.47
N VAL A 11 56.97 -14.24 -23.89
CA VAL A 11 56.80 -12.81 -24.28
C VAL A 11 56.03 -12.38 -25.57
N SER A 12 55.08 -11.45 -25.39
CA SER A 12 55.10 -10.03 -25.88
C SER A 12 53.84 -9.28 -25.39
N GLN A 13 53.82 -8.05 -24.83
CA GLN A 13 54.57 -6.76 -24.87
C GLN A 13 54.11 -5.69 -25.87
N THR A 14 53.24 -4.79 -25.38
CA THR A 14 53.09 -3.34 -25.67
C THR A 14 52.12 -2.78 -24.58
N ARG A 15 52.29 -1.67 -23.82
CA ARG A 15 53.21 -0.49 -23.82
C ARG A 15 53.13 0.32 -25.13
N LEU A 16 52.97 1.65 -25.18
CA LEU A 16 53.27 2.79 -24.27
C LEU A 16 52.11 3.85 -24.37
N TYR A 17 51.97 4.96 -23.62
CA TYR A 17 52.76 5.59 -22.54
C TYR A 17 51.95 6.56 -21.61
N PHE A 18 52.68 7.40 -20.88
CA PHE A 18 52.32 8.46 -19.91
C PHE A 18 51.72 9.76 -20.49
N SER A 19 50.98 10.53 -19.66
CA SER A 19 51.45 11.79 -18.98
C SER A 19 50.24 12.66 -18.54
N THR A 20 49.92 12.98 -17.27
CA THR A 20 50.57 13.94 -16.32
C THR A 20 50.99 15.29 -16.96
N ALA A 21 50.75 16.50 -16.40
CA ALA A 21 50.29 16.94 -15.08
C ALA A 21 49.74 18.41 -15.11
N ASN A 22 49.33 18.93 -13.93
CA ASN A 22 49.18 20.35 -13.53
C ASN A 22 48.04 21.16 -14.18
N VAL A 23 47.06 21.70 -13.46
CA VAL A 23 47.09 22.73 -12.37
C VAL A 23 47.45 24.13 -12.88
N PHE A 24 46.46 25.04 -12.91
CA PHE A 24 46.59 26.43 -12.43
C PHE A 24 45.22 27.03 -12.02
N LYS A 25 45.21 28.28 -11.53
CA LYS A 25 44.19 28.89 -10.65
C LYS A 25 43.65 30.23 -11.21
N MET A 26 42.44 30.64 -10.76
CA MET A 26 41.77 31.94 -11.04
C MET A 26 41.23 32.14 -12.48
N GLY A 27 40.19 32.96 -12.74
CA GLY A 27 39.22 33.60 -11.82
C GLY A 27 38.50 34.85 -12.39
N ASN A 28 37.25 35.10 -11.95
CA ASN A 28 36.44 36.33 -12.09
C ASN A 28 36.01 36.85 -13.50
N LYS A 29 34.68 37.09 -13.65
CA LYS A 29 33.97 38.24 -14.30
C LYS A 29 34.31 38.58 -15.79
N THR A 30 33.42 39.10 -16.65
CA THR A 30 32.27 40.00 -16.42
C THR A 30 31.23 39.93 -17.58
N ARG A 31 30.07 40.57 -17.39
CA ARG A 31 29.05 40.91 -18.41
C ARG A 31 29.64 41.51 -19.71
N PHE A 32 28.99 41.29 -20.87
CA PHE A 32 28.08 42.29 -21.48
C PHE A 32 27.19 41.70 -22.61
N ARG A 33 26.35 42.54 -23.25
CA ARG A 33 25.18 42.19 -24.08
C ARG A 33 25.39 42.55 -25.60
N PRO A 34 24.41 42.35 -26.51
CA PRO A 34 24.68 41.94 -27.91
C PRO A 34 24.85 43.10 -28.90
N TYR A 35 25.15 42.76 -30.15
CA TYR A 35 24.91 43.65 -31.29
C TYR A 35 24.43 42.91 -32.56
N ASP A 36 23.70 43.64 -33.39
CA ASP A 36 22.98 43.18 -34.59
C ASP A 36 23.73 43.58 -35.87
N ARG A 37 23.67 42.77 -36.95
CA ARG A 37 23.40 43.20 -38.36
C ARG A 37 23.87 42.25 -39.47
N LYS A 38 22.87 41.78 -40.23
CA LYS A 38 22.75 41.70 -41.72
C LYS A 38 24.00 41.88 -42.61
N ALA A 39 24.28 40.88 -43.46
CA ALA A 39 24.47 40.98 -44.93
C ALA A 39 24.69 39.57 -45.56
N SER A 40 24.65 39.31 -46.89
CA SER A 40 23.77 39.77 -47.99
C SER A 40 24.23 39.15 -49.34
N SER A 41 23.42 38.28 -49.98
CA SER A 41 23.54 37.91 -51.41
C SER A 41 22.27 37.14 -51.85
N THR A 42 21.35 37.60 -52.70
CA THR A 42 21.42 38.23 -54.05
C THR A 42 21.63 37.25 -55.19
N ILE A 43 20.58 37.04 -56.02
CA ILE A 43 20.67 36.91 -57.50
C ILE A 43 19.29 37.14 -58.17
N ARG A 44 19.23 38.19 -59.00
CA ARG A 44 18.44 38.46 -60.25
C ARG A 44 16.95 38.02 -60.37
N PHE A 45 15.98 38.93 -60.62
CA PHE A 45 15.63 39.69 -61.86
C PHE A 45 15.04 38.80 -62.99
N LYS A 46 13.98 39.11 -63.77
CA LYS A 46 13.13 40.28 -64.18
C LYS A 46 11.66 39.78 -64.43
N MET A 47 10.55 40.49 -64.74
CA MET A 47 10.03 41.90 -64.80
C MET A 47 8.46 41.82 -64.79
N PHE A 48 7.63 42.83 -64.43
CA PHE A 48 7.08 44.00 -65.20
C PHE A 48 6.52 43.70 -66.61
N THR A 49 5.45 44.30 -67.18
CA THR A 49 4.66 45.58 -67.00
C THR A 49 3.27 45.44 -67.71
N VAL A 50 2.23 46.30 -67.66
CA VAL A 50 1.51 47.11 -66.62
C VAL A 50 0.44 48.03 -67.27
N PHE A 51 -0.80 48.12 -66.72
CA PHE A 51 -1.84 49.21 -66.92
C PHE A 51 -2.50 49.37 -68.34
N ARG A 52 -3.69 49.99 -68.60
CA ARG A 52 -4.88 50.48 -67.82
C ARG A 52 -6.18 50.48 -68.75
N PRO A 53 -7.26 51.32 -68.67
CA PRO A 53 -8.65 50.81 -68.92
C PRO A 53 -9.55 51.54 -69.96
N ASP A 54 -10.79 51.03 -70.10
CA ASP A 54 -12.09 51.77 -70.09
C ASP A 54 -13.02 51.78 -71.35
N MET A 55 -14.33 51.82 -71.04
CA MET A 55 -15.54 52.23 -71.77
C MET A 55 -16.20 51.44 -72.94
N LYS A 56 -17.50 51.20 -72.71
CA LYS A 56 -18.70 51.25 -73.60
C LYS A 56 -19.27 49.99 -74.29
N THR A 57 -20.60 49.93 -74.19
CA THR A 57 -21.63 49.07 -74.79
C THR A 57 -22.10 49.65 -76.15
N PRO A 58 -23.03 49.05 -76.96
CA PRO A 58 -24.03 48.01 -76.62
C PRO A 58 -24.34 46.90 -77.66
N ASN A 59 -25.05 45.85 -77.22
CA ASN A 59 -26.37 45.43 -77.71
C ASN A 59 -26.83 44.11 -77.04
N SER A 60 -28.14 43.89 -76.97
CA SER A 60 -28.76 42.64 -76.49
C SER A 60 -29.39 41.85 -77.65
N PRO A 61 -29.73 40.57 -77.45
CA PRO A 61 -31.06 40.25 -76.92
C PRO A 61 -31.02 39.40 -75.63
N SER A 62 -32.20 39.17 -75.05
CA SER A 62 -32.40 38.37 -73.84
C SER A 62 -32.77 36.91 -74.16
N LEU A 63 -32.70 36.02 -73.15
CA LEU A 63 -33.87 35.22 -72.71
C LEU A 63 -33.55 34.46 -71.40
N GLY A 64 -34.39 34.62 -70.38
CA GLY A 64 -34.18 34.06 -69.03
C GLY A 64 -34.39 32.54 -68.85
N SER A 65 -34.33 31.75 -69.93
CA SER A 65 -34.75 30.34 -69.94
C SER A 65 -33.75 29.38 -69.26
N GLN A 66 -32.46 29.50 -69.58
CA GLN A 66 -31.49 28.43 -69.27
C GLN A 66 -31.07 28.33 -67.78
N ARG A 67 -31.19 29.40 -66.98
CA ARG A 67 -30.71 29.40 -65.58
C ARG A 67 -31.58 28.60 -64.59
N LEU A 68 -32.87 28.38 -64.85
CA LEU A 68 -33.72 27.56 -63.96
C LEU A 68 -33.51 26.05 -64.14
N GLY A 69 -33.15 25.60 -65.36
CA GLY A 69 -32.95 24.18 -65.66
C GLY A 69 -31.85 23.53 -64.82
N ASN A 70 -30.68 24.16 -64.77
CA ASN A 70 -29.55 23.63 -64.00
C ASN A 70 -29.78 23.66 -62.48
N ARG A 71 -30.41 24.71 -61.93
CA ARG A 71 -30.79 24.71 -60.48
C ARG A 71 -31.75 23.57 -60.14
N ARG A 72 -32.74 23.27 -60.99
CA ARG A 72 -33.66 22.14 -60.79
C ARG A 72 -32.98 20.77 -60.96
N ARG A 73 -31.98 20.64 -61.83
CA ARG A 73 -31.15 19.41 -61.92
C ARG A 73 -30.29 19.21 -60.67
N ILE A 74 -29.51 20.22 -60.27
CA ILE A 74 -28.61 20.17 -59.11
C ILE A 74 -29.39 19.86 -57.82
N LEU A 75 -30.55 20.49 -57.61
CA LEU A 75 -31.41 20.23 -56.45
C LEU A 75 -31.96 18.80 -56.45
N ARG A 76 -32.31 18.23 -57.62
CA ARG A 76 -32.75 16.84 -57.74
C ARG A 76 -31.63 15.84 -57.47
N THR A 77 -30.40 16.10 -57.92
CA THR A 77 -29.25 15.25 -57.60
C THR A 77 -28.87 15.32 -56.12
N LEU A 78 -28.99 16.47 -55.47
CA LEU A 78 -28.80 16.61 -54.03
C LEU A 78 -29.90 15.87 -53.23
N LEU A 79 -31.17 16.03 -53.61
CA LEU A 79 -32.27 15.27 -53.00
C LEU A 79 -32.11 13.76 -53.19
N ALA A 80 -31.69 13.29 -54.37
CA ALA A 80 -31.40 11.89 -54.62
C ALA A 80 -30.22 11.38 -53.76
N ALA A 81 -29.13 12.14 -53.65
CA ALA A 81 -27.99 11.78 -52.79
C ALA A 81 -28.38 11.74 -51.30
N ILE A 82 -29.17 12.71 -50.82
CA ILE A 82 -29.70 12.72 -49.46
C ILE A 82 -30.61 11.52 -49.22
N LEU A 83 -31.52 11.21 -50.14
CA LEU A 83 -32.40 10.04 -50.06
C LEU A 83 -31.62 8.72 -50.09
N ILE A 84 -30.54 8.61 -50.87
CA ILE A 84 -29.66 7.43 -50.86
C ILE A 84 -28.93 7.32 -49.52
N VAL A 85 -28.40 8.41 -48.97
CA VAL A 85 -27.72 8.39 -47.65
C VAL A 85 -28.68 8.11 -46.50
N THR A 86 -29.92 8.63 -46.52
CA THR A 86 -30.93 8.27 -45.51
C THR A 86 -31.42 6.84 -45.68
N PHE A 87 -31.60 6.34 -46.90
CA PHE A 87 -31.98 4.94 -47.15
C PHE A 87 -30.86 3.96 -46.75
N ILE A 88 -29.59 4.31 -46.98
CA ILE A 88 -28.45 3.53 -46.46
C ILE A 88 -28.44 3.57 -44.93
N ARG A 89 -28.65 4.73 -44.30
CA ARG A 89 -28.75 4.83 -42.83
C ARG A 89 -29.89 3.99 -42.27
N THR A 90 -31.10 4.08 -42.81
CA THR A 90 -32.23 3.26 -42.33
C THR A 90 -32.00 1.79 -42.61
N TRP A 91 -31.43 1.41 -43.76
CA TRP A 91 -31.04 0.02 -44.06
C TRP A 91 -30.00 -0.50 -43.05
N THR A 92 -28.97 0.28 -42.68
CA THR A 92 -28.04 -0.11 -41.60
C THR A 92 -28.68 -0.15 -40.21
N TYR A 93 -29.86 0.44 -40.03
CA TYR A 93 -30.62 0.43 -38.77
C TYR A 93 -31.66 -0.72 -38.71
N THR A 94 -32.19 -1.15 -39.85
CA THR A 94 -33.17 -2.25 -39.97
C THR A 94 -32.54 -3.60 -40.32
N SER A 95 -31.35 -3.62 -40.94
CA SER A 95 -30.63 -4.85 -41.32
C SER A 95 -29.58 -5.30 -40.30
N ARG A 96 -29.44 -4.61 -39.15
CA ARG A 96 -28.86 -5.25 -37.98
C ARG A 96 -29.89 -6.27 -37.47
N PRO A 97 -29.55 -7.58 -37.34
CA PRO A 97 -30.43 -8.48 -36.62
C PRO A 97 -30.59 -7.93 -35.20
N ARG A 98 -31.84 -7.76 -34.76
CA ARG A 98 -32.13 -7.64 -33.33
C ARG A 98 -31.91 -9.02 -32.72
N VAL A 99 -30.65 -9.33 -32.43
CA VAL A 99 -30.35 -10.16 -31.27
C VAL A 99 -30.98 -9.38 -30.10
N PRO A 100 -31.99 -9.93 -29.40
CA PRO A 100 -32.44 -9.30 -28.17
C PRO A 100 -31.23 -9.24 -27.21
N PRO A 101 -31.18 -8.31 -26.25
CA PRO A 101 -30.28 -8.53 -25.11
C PRO A 101 -30.58 -9.94 -24.57
N PRO A 102 -29.58 -10.72 -24.14
CA PRO A 102 -29.86 -11.98 -23.48
C PRO A 102 -30.75 -11.68 -22.29
N THR A 103 -32.03 -12.05 -22.41
CA THR A 103 -32.88 -12.26 -21.24
C THR A 103 -32.27 -13.46 -20.54
N TYR A 104 -31.36 -13.17 -19.62
CA TYR A 104 -31.12 -14.02 -18.47
C TYR A 104 -32.45 -14.14 -17.74
N ALA A 105 -33.29 -15.06 -18.23
CA ALA A 105 -34.14 -15.80 -17.34
C ALA A 105 -33.17 -16.45 -16.35
N ILE A 106 -33.22 -15.99 -15.11
CA ILE A 106 -32.63 -16.72 -14.01
C ILE A 106 -33.50 -17.96 -13.91
N ASP A 107 -33.01 -19.09 -14.43
CA ASP A 107 -33.53 -20.39 -14.02
C ASP A 107 -33.20 -20.49 -12.53
N GLU A 108 -34.18 -20.26 -11.65
CA GLU A 108 -33.98 -20.28 -10.20
C GLU A 108 -33.42 -21.66 -9.77
N GLU A 109 -33.89 -22.75 -10.39
CA GLU A 109 -33.32 -24.10 -10.21
C GLU A 109 -31.85 -24.23 -10.67
N ALA A 110 -31.40 -23.43 -11.64
CA ALA A 110 -29.99 -23.41 -12.07
C ALA A 110 -29.11 -22.50 -11.18
N SER A 111 -29.72 -21.53 -10.48
CA SER A 111 -29.08 -20.76 -9.40
C SER A 111 -28.87 -21.66 -8.18
N GLU A 112 -29.89 -22.39 -7.73
CA GLU A 112 -29.80 -23.30 -6.57
C GLU A 112 -28.72 -24.38 -6.77
N VAL A 113 -28.54 -24.89 -8.00
CA VAL A 113 -27.48 -25.87 -8.32
C VAL A 113 -26.07 -25.23 -8.36
N ALA A 114 -25.96 -23.90 -8.46
CA ALA A 114 -24.69 -23.16 -8.40
C ALA A 114 -24.39 -22.55 -7.02
N GLU A 115 -25.37 -22.42 -6.12
CA GLU A 115 -25.20 -21.92 -4.75
C GLU A 115 -24.63 -22.96 -3.77
N LEU A 116 -24.57 -24.23 -4.19
CA LEU A 116 -24.24 -25.40 -3.34
C LEU A 116 -22.76 -25.56 -2.90
N ASP A 117 -21.91 -24.56 -3.11
CA ASP A 117 -20.50 -24.55 -2.62
C ASP A 117 -20.04 -23.17 -2.09
N TYR A 118 -20.98 -22.29 -1.72
CA TYR A 118 -20.70 -20.94 -1.18
C TYR A 118 -21.25 -20.71 0.24
N SER A 119 -21.41 -21.77 1.04
CA SER A 119 -21.99 -21.72 2.39
C SER A 119 -21.14 -20.96 3.44
N ASN A 120 -19.87 -20.68 3.14
CA ASN A 120 -18.86 -20.30 4.14
C ASN A 120 -18.49 -18.80 4.11
N PHE A 121 -19.34 -17.95 3.52
CA PHE A 121 -19.09 -16.52 3.30
C PHE A 121 -20.12 -15.63 4.00
N GLU A 122 -19.71 -14.97 5.08
CA GLU A 122 -20.55 -14.10 5.91
C GLU A 122 -20.72 -12.69 5.31
N PRO A 123 -21.79 -11.94 5.66
CA PRO A 123 -21.95 -10.54 5.27
C PRO A 123 -20.89 -9.63 5.91
N LEU A 124 -20.13 -8.89 5.10
CA LEU A 124 -19.25 -7.82 5.58
C LEU A 124 -19.79 -6.45 5.12
N PRO A 125 -20.48 -5.68 5.98
CA PRO A 125 -20.78 -4.28 5.70
C PRO A 125 -19.49 -3.50 5.43
N LEU A 126 -19.51 -2.57 4.47
CA LEU A 126 -18.35 -1.77 4.11
C LEU A 126 -18.76 -0.34 3.81
N THR A 127 -18.68 0.53 4.82
CA THR A 127 -18.72 1.98 4.62
C THR A 127 -17.38 2.48 4.06
N GLY A 128 -17.39 3.56 3.30
CA GLY A 128 -16.24 4.45 3.22
C GLY A 128 -16.58 5.84 2.70
N MET A 129 -15.56 6.60 2.32
CA MET A 129 -15.68 7.96 1.80
C MET A 129 -15.21 8.02 0.34
N LEU A 130 -15.94 8.78 -0.48
CA LEU A 130 -15.72 8.89 -1.92
C LEU A 130 -15.05 10.20 -2.33
N ASN A 131 -14.20 10.13 -3.36
CA ASN A 131 -13.72 11.31 -4.08
C ASN A 131 -14.64 11.63 -5.27
N ASP A 132 -15.42 12.71 -5.17
CA ASP A 132 -16.30 13.20 -6.25
C ASP A 132 -15.64 14.26 -7.16
N GLY A 133 -14.39 14.66 -6.87
CA GLY A 133 -13.66 15.72 -7.57
C GLY A 133 -14.23 17.13 -7.38
N ARG A 134 -15.03 17.39 -6.34
CA ARG A 134 -15.68 18.69 -6.03
C ARG A 134 -15.15 19.26 -4.70
N PRO A 135 -14.05 20.02 -4.72
CA PRO A 135 -13.49 20.60 -3.51
C PRO A 135 -14.34 21.74 -2.96
N GLY A 136 -14.11 22.04 -1.69
CA GLY A 136 -14.87 22.96 -0.86
C GLY A 136 -14.96 22.36 0.54
N LYS A 137 -15.54 23.08 1.50
CA LYS A 137 -15.74 22.53 2.84
C LYS A 137 -16.85 21.49 2.79
N ARG A 138 -16.52 20.23 3.07
CA ARG A 138 -17.43 19.08 3.14
C ARG A 138 -17.42 18.50 4.56
N THR A 139 -18.41 17.69 4.91
CA THR A 139 -18.34 16.79 6.07
C THR A 139 -18.13 15.35 5.61
N CYS A 140 -17.71 14.46 6.50
CA CYS A 140 -17.53 13.05 6.18
C CYS A 140 -18.85 12.37 5.76
N ASP A 141 -19.99 12.76 6.36
CA ASP A 141 -21.33 12.35 5.92
C ASP A 141 -21.64 12.71 4.45
N GLU A 142 -21.12 13.85 3.96
CA GLU A 142 -21.30 14.26 2.55
C GLU A 142 -20.40 13.49 1.56
N LEU A 143 -19.44 12.72 2.07
CA LEU A 143 -18.56 11.84 1.29
C LEU A 143 -18.92 10.35 1.47
N ARG A 144 -19.75 10.02 2.48
CA ARG A 144 -20.10 8.65 2.90
C ARG A 144 -20.74 7.83 1.76
N TYR A 145 -20.34 6.57 1.70
CA TYR A 145 -20.89 5.54 0.82
C TYR A 145 -20.93 4.19 1.54
N ASP A 146 -22.14 3.68 1.78
CA ASP A 146 -22.36 2.37 2.38
C ASP A 146 -22.46 1.29 1.27
N GLY A 147 -21.63 0.26 1.38
CA GLY A 147 -21.68 -0.95 0.54
C GLY A 147 -21.51 -2.23 1.35
N ARG A 148 -21.21 -3.33 0.67
CA ARG A 148 -21.08 -4.66 1.28
C ARG A 148 -20.22 -5.60 0.45
N LEU A 149 -19.36 -6.35 1.13
CA LEU A 149 -18.64 -7.52 0.62
C LEU A 149 -19.20 -8.80 1.27
N ARG A 150 -18.59 -9.95 0.98
CA ARG A 150 -18.63 -11.12 1.87
C ARG A 150 -17.23 -11.48 2.36
N VAL A 151 -17.14 -12.14 3.51
CA VAL A 151 -15.88 -12.56 4.15
C VAL A 151 -15.94 -14.04 4.54
N GLN A 152 -14.85 -14.77 4.32
CA GLN A 152 -14.67 -16.14 4.79
C GLN A 152 -13.95 -16.16 6.14
N GLU A 153 -14.28 -17.11 7.01
CA GLU A 153 -13.50 -17.44 8.21
C GLU A 153 -12.03 -17.71 7.84
N SER A 154 -11.11 -17.14 8.63
CA SER A 154 -9.67 -17.19 8.38
C SER A 154 -9.03 -18.55 8.62
N LEU A 155 -8.13 -18.95 7.72
CA LEU A 155 -7.24 -20.10 7.90
C LEU A 155 -5.92 -19.66 8.55
N TYR A 156 -5.53 -20.35 9.61
CA TYR A 156 -4.21 -20.22 10.25
C TYR A 156 -3.19 -21.06 9.48
N LEU A 157 -2.06 -20.46 9.09
CA LEU A 157 -0.91 -21.19 8.54
C LEU A 157 0.04 -21.53 9.69
N GLU A 158 0.75 -22.66 9.64
CA GLU A 158 1.76 -23.04 10.66
C GLU A 158 3.15 -23.29 10.05
N ASP A 159 4.18 -23.38 10.91
CA ASP A 159 5.56 -23.72 10.55
C ASP A 159 6.26 -24.53 11.67
N ASP A 160 7.28 -25.30 11.29
CA ASP A 160 8.15 -26.02 12.21
C ASP A 160 9.31 -25.12 12.67
N LEU A 161 9.11 -24.42 13.79
CA LEU A 161 10.17 -23.59 14.39
C LEU A 161 11.41 -24.40 14.83
N VAL A 162 11.29 -25.72 15.00
CA VAL A 162 12.41 -26.60 15.37
C VAL A 162 13.27 -26.91 14.15
N ASP A 163 12.67 -27.04 12.95
CA ASP A 163 13.37 -27.02 11.66
C ASP A 163 14.10 -25.68 11.44
N VAL A 164 13.42 -24.54 11.66
CA VAL A 164 14.04 -23.21 11.54
C VAL A 164 15.24 -23.06 12.48
N ALA A 165 15.06 -23.39 13.77
CA ALA A 165 16.13 -23.31 14.77
C ALA A 165 17.31 -24.24 14.46
N ARG A 166 17.07 -25.43 13.89
CA ARG A 166 18.12 -26.35 13.39
C ARG A 166 18.86 -25.76 12.19
N SER A 167 18.15 -25.16 11.24
CA SER A 167 18.74 -24.54 10.05
C SER A 167 19.64 -23.33 10.36
N LEU A 168 19.43 -22.70 11.53
CA LEU A 168 20.15 -21.51 12.00
C LEU A 168 21.13 -21.79 13.15
N ALA A 169 21.35 -23.04 13.54
CA ALA A 169 22.17 -23.41 14.70
C ALA A 169 23.64 -22.96 14.61
N ASP A 170 24.20 -22.86 13.39
CA ASP A 170 25.57 -22.36 13.15
C ASP A 170 25.66 -20.82 13.04
N HIS A 171 24.54 -20.09 13.15
CA HIS A 171 24.54 -18.63 12.96
C HIS A 171 25.11 -17.90 14.19
N PRO A 172 26.19 -17.09 14.10
CA PRO A 172 27.00 -16.68 15.26
C PRO A 172 26.33 -15.82 16.35
N ILE A 173 25.09 -15.35 16.15
CA ILE A 173 24.31 -14.62 17.17
C ILE A 173 23.29 -15.51 17.91
N ILE A 174 23.07 -16.74 17.44
CA ILE A 174 22.17 -17.71 18.06
C ILE A 174 22.93 -18.38 19.20
N ASN A 175 22.69 -17.91 20.42
CA ASN A 175 23.30 -18.42 21.63
C ASN A 175 22.24 -18.58 22.70
N TYR A 176 21.87 -19.82 23.01
CA TYR A 176 20.86 -20.13 24.02
C TYR A 176 21.38 -19.83 25.43
N PRO A 177 20.54 -19.33 26.35
CA PRO A 177 20.87 -19.25 27.78
C PRO A 177 21.25 -20.61 28.37
N SER A 178 22.26 -20.65 29.24
CA SER A 178 22.72 -21.88 29.89
C SER A 178 21.72 -22.49 30.88
N GLU A 179 20.65 -21.76 31.23
CA GLU A 179 19.49 -22.33 31.93
C GLU A 179 18.72 -23.35 31.09
N TYR A 180 18.98 -23.44 29.79
CA TYR A 180 18.39 -24.42 28.88
C TYR A 180 19.35 -25.56 28.48
N ASP A 181 20.56 -25.65 29.08
CA ASP A 181 21.54 -26.72 28.79
C ASP A 181 20.99 -28.14 29.10
N ASP A 182 20.15 -28.25 30.14
CA ASP A 182 19.47 -29.50 30.55
C ASP A 182 18.02 -29.63 29.98
N VAL A 183 17.55 -28.67 29.17
CA VAL A 183 16.17 -28.61 28.66
C VAL A 183 16.07 -29.27 27.27
N PRO A 184 15.01 -30.05 26.96
CA PRO A 184 14.82 -30.62 25.62
C PRO A 184 14.81 -29.54 24.53
N PHE A 185 15.50 -29.77 23.42
CA PHE A 185 15.68 -28.75 22.37
C PHE A 185 14.35 -28.19 21.85
N GLU A 186 13.33 -29.03 21.68
CA GLU A 186 11.97 -28.62 21.30
C GLU A 186 11.31 -27.65 22.31
N GLU A 187 11.60 -27.80 23.61
CA GLU A 187 11.12 -26.91 24.68
C GLU A 187 11.98 -25.65 24.79
N THR A 188 13.28 -25.75 24.51
CA THR A 188 14.17 -24.58 24.37
C THR A 188 13.74 -23.71 23.18
N VAL A 189 13.33 -24.33 22.06
CA VAL A 189 12.84 -23.62 20.88
C VAL A 189 11.56 -22.85 21.17
N SER A 190 10.56 -23.45 21.85
CA SER A 190 9.31 -22.76 22.17
C SER A 190 9.46 -21.60 23.18
N LYS A 191 10.61 -21.49 23.86
CA LYS A 191 10.97 -20.38 24.76
C LYS A 191 11.83 -19.29 24.12
N CYS A 192 12.56 -19.60 23.04
CA CYS A 192 13.55 -18.69 22.43
C CYS A 192 13.22 -18.26 20.99
N TRP A 193 12.23 -18.90 20.35
CA TRP A 193 11.85 -18.62 18.97
C TRP A 193 10.36 -18.32 18.86
N ALA A 194 10.01 -17.34 18.03
CA ALA A 194 8.63 -17.06 17.67
C ALA A 194 8.52 -16.69 16.19
N ARG A 195 7.40 -17.07 15.59
CA ARG A 195 6.96 -16.56 14.29
C ARG A 195 6.07 -15.34 14.51
N LEU A 196 6.16 -14.38 13.63
CA LEU A 196 5.39 -13.15 13.60
C LEU A 196 4.72 -13.00 12.22
N ALA A 197 4.00 -11.89 12.03
CA ALA A 197 3.31 -11.48 10.80
C ALA A 197 3.98 -11.91 9.47
N GLY A 198 3.14 -12.33 8.52
CA GLY A 198 3.56 -12.83 7.21
C GLY A 198 2.76 -12.29 6.04
N SER A 199 3.45 -12.16 4.90
CA SER A 199 2.91 -11.71 3.62
C SER A 199 3.01 -12.83 2.59
N SER A 200 2.02 -13.00 1.71
CA SER A 200 2.04 -14.04 0.68
C SER A 200 1.71 -13.51 -0.72
N VAL A 201 2.10 -14.26 -1.76
CA VAL A 201 1.79 -13.93 -3.16
C VAL A 201 1.57 -15.20 -3.97
N TRP A 202 0.62 -15.17 -4.90
CA TRP A 202 0.41 -16.23 -5.87
C TRP A 202 1.46 -16.19 -6.99
N LEU A 203 2.09 -17.33 -7.26
CA LEU A 203 3.12 -17.51 -8.28
C LEU A 203 2.55 -18.27 -9.48
N GLU A 204 1.86 -17.55 -10.38
CA GLU A 204 1.13 -18.12 -11.53
C GLU A 204 1.91 -19.16 -12.34
N LYS A 205 3.21 -18.93 -12.62
CA LYS A 205 4.09 -19.88 -13.34
C LYS A 205 4.19 -21.26 -12.68
N TYR A 206 4.05 -21.33 -11.35
CA TYR A 206 4.24 -22.53 -10.54
C TYR A 206 2.95 -23.04 -9.87
N GLN A 207 1.84 -22.27 -9.97
CA GLN A 207 0.53 -22.59 -9.38
C GLN A 207 0.56 -22.84 -7.86
N VAL A 208 1.31 -22.00 -7.14
CA VAL A 208 1.49 -22.06 -5.68
C VAL A 208 1.46 -20.66 -5.07
N PHE A 209 1.07 -20.55 -3.80
CA PHE A 209 1.36 -19.39 -2.98
C PHE A 209 2.78 -19.50 -2.41
N LEU A 210 3.53 -18.41 -2.45
CA LEU A 210 4.73 -18.20 -1.64
C LEU A 210 4.37 -17.29 -0.47
N ALA A 211 4.43 -17.83 0.75
CA ALA A 211 4.34 -17.04 1.98
C ALA A 211 5.74 -16.72 2.50
N VAL A 212 5.91 -15.52 3.04
CA VAL A 212 7.13 -15.05 3.70
C VAL A 212 6.77 -14.49 5.07
N THR A 213 7.22 -15.20 6.11
CA THR A 213 6.96 -14.86 7.52
C THR A 213 8.23 -14.31 8.17
N ARG A 214 8.07 -13.42 9.15
CA ARG A 214 9.17 -13.02 10.06
C ARG A 214 9.30 -14.08 11.15
N VAL A 215 10.51 -14.59 11.37
CA VAL A 215 10.83 -15.46 12.51
C VAL A 215 11.91 -14.77 13.34
N ILE A 216 11.73 -14.73 14.67
CA ILE A 216 12.64 -14.06 15.61
C ILE A 216 13.30 -15.05 16.58
N PHE A 217 14.52 -14.72 16.99
CA PHE A 217 15.22 -15.33 18.11
C PHE A 217 15.38 -14.33 19.27
N PHE A 218 15.15 -14.77 20.50
CA PHE A 218 15.27 -14.00 21.73
C PHE A 218 15.77 -14.87 22.90
N ASP A 219 16.54 -14.28 23.81
CA ASP A 219 17.23 -14.99 24.91
C ASP A 219 16.57 -14.81 26.29
N LYS A 220 15.77 -13.75 26.48
CA LYS A 220 15.22 -13.35 27.80
C LYS A 220 13.75 -13.69 28.01
N GLY A 221 13.21 -14.66 27.25
CA GLY A 221 11.79 -15.02 27.25
C GLY A 221 10.83 -13.93 26.74
N ASN A 222 11.32 -12.73 26.44
CA ASN A 222 10.51 -11.58 26.05
C ASN A 222 10.54 -11.37 24.52
N ARG A 223 9.48 -11.83 23.85
CA ARG A 223 9.28 -11.70 22.39
C ARG A 223 9.31 -10.27 21.84
N ALA A 224 9.09 -9.25 22.68
CA ALA A 224 9.12 -7.85 22.28
C ALA A 224 10.56 -7.28 22.16
N TRP A 225 11.57 -8.01 22.66
CA TRP A 225 12.99 -7.63 22.61
C TRP A 225 13.81 -8.70 21.86
N PRO A 226 13.56 -8.92 20.55
CA PRO A 226 14.29 -9.91 19.76
C PRO A 226 15.77 -9.53 19.58
N ILE A 227 16.64 -10.53 19.59
CA ILE A 227 18.05 -10.36 19.21
C ILE A 227 18.16 -10.17 17.70
N ILE A 228 17.55 -11.08 16.93
CA ILE A 228 17.62 -11.09 15.48
C ILE A 228 16.34 -11.64 14.86
N SER A 229 16.04 -11.16 13.66
CA SER A 229 14.92 -11.57 12.81
C SER A 229 15.45 -12.21 11.53
N PHE A 230 14.73 -13.19 10.99
CA PHE A 230 14.98 -13.83 9.70
C PHE A 230 13.67 -13.87 8.90
N LEU A 231 13.76 -14.01 7.57
CA LEU A 231 12.59 -14.28 6.73
C LEU A 231 12.55 -15.75 6.33
N ARG A 232 11.42 -16.39 6.58
CA ARG A 232 11.15 -17.81 6.28
C ARG A 232 10.18 -17.88 5.11
N GLY A 233 10.58 -18.59 4.05
CA GLY A 233 9.76 -18.87 2.88
C GLY A 233 9.09 -20.23 2.99
N GLN A 234 7.77 -20.28 2.82
CA GLN A 234 6.98 -21.50 2.74
C GLN A 234 6.15 -21.49 1.45
N LEU A 235 5.98 -22.65 0.80
CA LEU A 235 5.11 -22.80 -0.37
C LEU A 235 3.83 -23.53 0.02
N TYR A 236 2.71 -23.12 -0.56
CA TYR A 236 1.41 -23.74 -0.39
C TYR A 236 0.70 -23.95 -1.72
N ASP A 237 -0.12 -24.99 -1.84
CA ASP A 237 -1.02 -25.14 -2.98
C ASP A 237 -2.22 -24.16 -2.91
N GLU A 238 -3.09 -24.21 -3.92
CA GLU A 238 -4.30 -23.37 -4.01
C GLU A 238 -5.29 -23.60 -2.84
N SER A 239 -5.22 -24.76 -2.18
CA SER A 239 -6.01 -25.12 -0.99
C SER A 239 -5.26 -24.89 0.32
N TRP A 240 -4.13 -24.16 0.28
CA TRP A 240 -3.27 -23.83 1.43
C TRP A 240 -2.64 -25.03 2.16
N ASN A 241 -2.43 -26.16 1.48
CA ASN A 241 -1.60 -27.25 2.00
C ASN A 241 -0.10 -26.94 1.80
N GLU A 242 0.71 -27.09 2.86
CA GLU A 242 2.15 -26.78 2.80
C GLU A 242 2.95 -27.81 1.97
N LEU A 243 3.73 -27.33 1.01
CA LEU A 243 4.49 -28.13 0.06
C LEU A 243 5.94 -28.36 0.53
N LYS A 244 6.11 -29.27 1.49
CA LYS A 244 7.44 -29.60 2.06
C LYS A 244 8.35 -30.36 1.10
N ASN A 245 9.62 -29.97 1.07
CA ASN A 245 10.67 -30.41 0.13
C ASN A 245 10.35 -30.12 -1.34
N HIS A 246 9.51 -29.11 -1.62
CA HIS A 246 9.17 -28.70 -2.98
C HIS A 246 10.26 -27.82 -3.58
N THR A 247 10.65 -28.04 -4.83
CA THR A 247 11.76 -27.32 -5.48
C THR A 247 11.25 -26.41 -6.60
N ILE A 248 11.41 -25.09 -6.44
CA ILE A 248 11.26 -24.12 -7.53
C ILE A 248 12.53 -24.11 -8.39
N GLN A 249 12.33 -24.02 -9.71
CA GLN A 249 13.37 -24.02 -10.73
C GLN A 249 13.36 -22.67 -11.47
N TRP A 250 14.37 -21.83 -11.26
CA TRP A 250 14.46 -20.49 -11.85
C TRP A 250 15.84 -20.26 -12.46
N HIS A 251 15.89 -19.97 -13.77
CA HIS A 251 17.11 -19.84 -14.60
C HIS A 251 18.14 -20.98 -14.58
N GLY A 252 17.92 -22.06 -13.82
CA GLY A 252 18.86 -23.16 -13.59
C GLY A 252 19.33 -23.28 -12.14
N ASP A 253 18.94 -22.34 -11.29
CA ASP A 253 19.09 -22.42 -9.84
C ASP A 253 17.89 -23.19 -9.23
N GLU A 254 18.19 -24.06 -8.25
CA GLU A 254 17.22 -24.90 -7.55
C GLU A 254 16.96 -24.35 -6.14
N ILE A 255 15.70 -24.14 -5.79
CA ILE A 255 15.31 -23.55 -4.51
C ILE A 255 14.31 -24.48 -3.82
N VAL A 256 14.79 -25.20 -2.82
CA VAL A 256 13.98 -26.11 -2.01
C VAL A 256 13.24 -25.33 -0.93
N PHE A 257 11.96 -25.65 -0.72
CA PHE A 257 11.09 -25.05 0.29
C PHE A 257 10.56 -26.11 1.28
N PRO A 258 10.24 -25.74 2.53
CA PRO A 258 10.41 -24.41 3.11
C PRO A 258 11.90 -24.07 3.38
N THR A 259 12.23 -22.78 3.47
CA THR A 259 13.64 -22.31 3.57
C THR A 259 13.76 -21.02 4.36
N VAL A 260 14.93 -20.77 4.96
CA VAL A 260 15.25 -19.47 5.58
C VAL A 260 16.12 -18.67 4.61
N PHE A 261 15.67 -17.47 4.26
CA PHE A 261 16.36 -16.62 3.28
C PHE A 261 17.62 -15.99 3.87
N THR A 262 18.75 -16.15 3.18
CA THR A 262 20.08 -15.65 3.60
C THR A 262 20.24 -14.15 3.34
N ILE A 263 19.43 -13.33 4.01
CA ILE A 263 19.48 -11.87 3.93
C ILE A 263 20.67 -11.34 4.78
N PRO A 264 21.66 -10.62 4.20
CA PRO A 264 22.78 -10.11 4.98
C PRO A 264 22.36 -8.99 5.94
N ALA A 265 22.39 -9.28 7.24
CA ALA A 265 22.06 -8.33 8.30
C ALA A 265 23.32 -7.88 9.07
N PRO A 266 23.53 -6.59 9.33
CA PRO A 266 24.58 -6.15 10.25
C PRO A 266 24.13 -6.38 11.70
N TYR A 267 25.06 -6.81 12.57
CA TYR A 267 24.80 -7.02 14.00
C TYR A 267 26.05 -6.79 14.86
N ASN A 268 25.85 -6.56 16.17
CA ASN A 268 26.88 -6.66 17.20
C ASN A 268 26.50 -7.75 18.21
N VAL A 269 27.48 -8.47 18.75
CA VAL A 269 27.23 -9.45 19.82
C VAL A 269 26.75 -8.73 21.08
N GLY A 270 25.64 -9.19 21.67
CA GLY A 270 25.04 -8.60 22.87
C GLY A 270 24.06 -7.45 22.62
N GLY A 271 23.87 -7.01 21.37
CA GLY A 271 22.77 -6.13 20.98
C GLY A 271 21.53 -6.89 20.52
N GLY A 272 20.54 -6.18 19.98
CA GLY A 272 19.30 -6.77 19.44
C GLY A 272 18.67 -5.97 18.30
N PHE A 273 17.44 -6.32 17.96
CA PHE A 273 16.62 -5.77 16.86
C PHE A 273 17.27 -5.88 15.46
N TYR A 274 18.12 -6.88 15.26
CA TYR A 274 18.82 -7.10 14.00
C TYR A 274 17.95 -7.85 12.97
N GLY A 275 18.34 -7.74 11.70
CA GLY A 275 17.74 -8.49 10.61
C GLY A 275 16.41 -7.94 10.07
N PRO A 276 15.86 -8.58 9.03
CA PRO A 276 14.65 -8.15 8.33
C PRO A 276 13.39 -8.18 9.21
N GLU A 277 12.65 -7.07 9.19
CA GLU A 277 11.36 -6.93 9.86
C GLU A 277 10.26 -6.48 8.88
N ASP A 278 9.00 -6.69 9.26
CA ASP A 278 7.84 -6.21 8.52
C ASP A 278 7.88 -6.55 7.01
N PRO A 279 7.92 -7.85 6.64
CA PRO A 279 7.91 -8.26 5.24
C PRO A 279 6.57 -7.91 4.56
N ARG A 280 6.63 -7.38 3.34
CA ARG A 280 5.52 -7.28 2.37
C ARG A 280 6.02 -7.85 1.04
N ILE A 281 5.29 -8.77 0.42
CA ILE A 281 5.69 -9.43 -0.83
C ILE A 281 4.79 -8.98 -1.98
N ILE A 282 5.35 -8.85 -3.18
CA ILE A 282 4.63 -8.53 -4.41
C ILE A 282 5.28 -9.25 -5.61
N ILE A 283 4.51 -9.52 -6.66
CA ILE A 283 5.01 -9.94 -7.97
C ILE A 283 4.33 -9.10 -9.06
N GLU A 284 5.00 -8.91 -10.21
CA GLU A 284 4.35 -8.26 -11.35
C GLU A 284 3.46 -9.29 -12.08
N GLN A 285 2.15 -9.20 -11.85
CA GLN A 285 1.15 -10.11 -12.43
C GLN A 285 1.15 -10.07 -13.96
N ASP A 286 0.79 -11.19 -14.58
CA ASP A 286 0.74 -11.40 -16.05
C ASP A 286 2.06 -11.19 -16.80
N VAL A 287 3.20 -11.10 -16.09
CA VAL A 287 4.53 -10.93 -16.70
C VAL A 287 5.33 -12.23 -16.70
N GLU A 288 5.70 -12.66 -17.90
CA GLU A 288 6.65 -13.76 -18.10
C GLU A 288 7.99 -13.42 -17.43
N ASP A 289 8.58 -14.41 -16.75
CA ASP A 289 9.86 -14.32 -16.04
C ASP A 289 9.87 -13.36 -14.82
N ALA A 290 8.69 -12.95 -14.32
CA ALA A 290 8.58 -12.19 -13.08
C ALA A 290 9.10 -12.99 -11.87
N GLU A 291 9.88 -12.31 -11.02
CA GLU A 291 10.37 -12.80 -9.74
C GLU A 291 9.61 -12.10 -8.61
N PRO A 292 9.24 -12.79 -7.51
CA PRO A 292 8.71 -12.12 -6.33
C PRO A 292 9.70 -11.12 -5.73
N VAL A 293 9.17 -10.07 -5.13
CA VAL A 293 9.91 -8.96 -4.54
C VAL A 293 9.43 -8.80 -3.11
N VAL A 294 10.33 -9.04 -2.14
CA VAL A 294 10.06 -8.90 -0.70
C VAL A 294 10.62 -7.57 -0.23
N VAL A 295 9.78 -6.77 0.43
CA VAL A 295 10.07 -5.44 0.95
C VAL A 295 10.01 -5.50 2.47
N PHE A 296 11.02 -4.94 3.14
CA PHE A 296 11.17 -5.04 4.60
C PHE A 296 12.02 -3.88 5.13
N ASN A 297 12.01 -3.62 6.43
CA ASN A 297 12.96 -2.70 7.07
C ASN A 297 13.98 -3.44 7.94
N MET A 298 15.21 -2.91 8.05
CA MET A 298 16.18 -3.36 9.05
C MET A 298 17.19 -2.26 9.39
N ILE A 299 17.94 -2.44 10.48
CA ILE A 299 19.10 -1.61 10.83
C ILE A 299 20.15 -1.71 9.72
N HIS A 300 20.65 -0.57 9.22
CA HIS A 300 21.64 -0.52 8.14
C HIS A 300 22.98 0.11 8.55
N ASP A 301 23.02 0.90 9.63
CA ASP A 301 24.26 1.40 10.25
C ASP A 301 24.21 1.18 11.76
N LEU A 302 25.11 0.33 12.26
CA LEU A 302 25.19 -0.04 13.69
C LEU A 302 25.65 1.10 14.60
N ARG A 303 26.13 2.23 14.05
CA ARG A 303 26.65 3.37 14.82
C ARG A 303 25.58 4.40 15.16
N THR A 304 24.53 4.47 14.35
CA THR A 304 23.35 5.34 14.53
C THR A 304 22.08 4.54 14.80
N VAL A 305 22.16 3.20 14.77
CA VAL A 305 21.04 2.25 14.83
C VAL A 305 20.00 2.49 13.72
N ALA A 306 20.33 3.30 12.71
CA ALA A 306 19.36 3.81 11.75
C ALA A 306 18.78 2.70 10.88
N ARG A 307 17.46 2.72 10.67
CA ARG A 307 16.73 1.73 9.87
C ARG A 307 16.53 2.22 8.44
N ALA A 308 16.64 1.32 7.48
CA ALA A 308 16.39 1.58 6.06
C ALA A 308 15.35 0.60 5.53
N MET A 309 14.59 1.00 4.49
CA MET A 309 13.86 0.05 3.66
C MET A 309 14.81 -0.72 2.75
N HIS A 310 14.52 -2.00 2.55
CA HIS A 310 15.24 -2.92 1.69
C HIS A 310 14.28 -3.67 0.77
N ILE A 311 14.85 -4.17 -0.33
CA ILE A 311 14.25 -5.18 -1.21
C ILE A 311 15.11 -6.44 -1.14
N PHE A 312 14.47 -7.60 -1.06
CA PHE A 312 15.07 -8.90 -1.31
C PHE A 312 14.33 -9.60 -2.46
N ARG A 313 15.09 -10.26 -3.32
CA ARG A 313 14.62 -10.99 -4.50
C ARG A 313 14.90 -12.48 -4.29
N PRO A 314 13.89 -13.32 -3.93
CA PRO A 314 14.12 -14.65 -3.38
C PRO A 314 14.74 -15.70 -4.31
N PHE A 315 14.70 -15.52 -5.63
CA PHE A 315 15.22 -16.53 -6.57
C PHE A 315 16.63 -16.19 -7.06
N SER A 316 16.91 -14.90 -7.25
CA SER A 316 18.24 -14.35 -7.52
C SER A 316 19.12 -14.19 -6.27
N ASN A 317 18.53 -14.31 -5.08
CA ASN A 317 19.17 -14.11 -3.77
C ASN A 317 19.85 -12.73 -3.64
N VAL A 318 19.22 -11.68 -4.20
CA VAL A 318 19.75 -10.31 -4.20
C VAL A 318 19.03 -9.45 -3.17
N THR A 319 19.80 -8.83 -2.26
CA THR A 319 19.32 -7.78 -1.34
C THR A 319 19.80 -6.41 -1.79
N THR A 320 18.89 -5.44 -1.88
CA THR A 320 19.13 -4.05 -2.30
C THR A 320 18.62 -3.09 -1.22
N ILE A 321 19.40 -2.08 -0.83
CA ILE A 321 18.97 -1.02 0.11
C ILE A 321 18.31 0.14 -0.65
N LEU A 322 17.15 0.62 -0.18
CA LEU A 322 16.43 1.73 -0.80
C LEU A 322 16.89 3.08 -0.25
N THR A 323 17.07 4.05 -1.14
CA THR A 323 17.63 5.38 -0.84
C THR A 323 16.90 6.44 -1.65
N ILE A 324 16.19 7.36 -0.97
CA ILE A 324 15.54 8.49 -1.62
C ILE A 324 16.61 9.46 -2.14
N THR A 325 16.49 9.88 -3.40
CA THR A 325 17.45 10.77 -4.05
C THR A 325 17.18 12.23 -3.66
N GLY A 326 18.24 12.98 -3.35
CA GLY A 326 18.16 14.43 -3.17
C GLY A 326 17.66 14.96 -1.82
N GLU A 327 17.07 14.14 -0.94
CA GLU A 327 16.58 14.62 0.38
C GLU A 327 17.68 14.90 1.41
N GLY A 328 18.91 14.41 1.20
CA GLY A 328 20.08 14.74 2.02
C GLY A 328 20.60 13.54 2.81
N GLU A 329 20.57 13.63 4.14
CA GLU A 329 20.85 12.50 5.03
C GLU A 329 19.57 11.65 5.19
N ARG A 330 19.70 10.31 5.32
CA ARG A 330 18.55 9.41 5.50
C ARG A 330 17.93 9.66 6.89
N PRO A 331 16.59 9.60 7.04
CA PRO A 331 15.93 9.55 8.35
C PRO A 331 16.50 8.45 9.27
N SER A 332 16.33 8.61 10.57
CA SER A 332 16.74 7.59 11.56
C SER A 332 15.95 6.29 11.44
N SER A 333 14.68 6.36 11.02
CA SER A 333 13.80 5.19 10.93
C SER A 333 12.92 5.22 9.68
N GLU A 334 13.26 4.38 8.70
CA GLU A 334 12.45 4.10 7.51
C GLU A 334 11.68 2.77 7.69
N LYS A 335 10.35 2.80 7.56
CA LYS A 335 9.44 1.65 7.71
C LYS A 335 8.13 1.87 6.97
N ASN A 336 7.30 0.82 6.84
CA ASN A 336 5.91 0.90 6.37
C ASN A 336 5.68 1.50 4.96
N TRP A 337 6.62 1.37 4.02
CA TRP A 337 6.37 1.71 2.60
C TRP A 337 5.51 0.62 1.93
N ALA A 338 4.40 0.98 1.27
CA ALA A 338 3.48 0.03 0.64
C ALA A 338 3.79 -0.16 -0.87
N PRO A 339 4.20 -1.37 -1.33
CA PRO A 339 4.71 -1.59 -2.69
C PRO A 339 3.63 -1.75 -3.77
N PHE A 340 3.90 -1.28 -4.99
CA PHE A 340 3.09 -1.55 -6.18
C PHE A 340 3.86 -1.44 -7.50
N PHE A 341 3.35 -2.09 -8.56
CA PHE A 341 3.87 -1.95 -9.92
C PHE A 341 3.02 -0.96 -10.74
N HIS A 342 3.67 0.02 -11.36
CA HIS A 342 3.01 1.08 -12.12
C HIS A 342 3.76 1.37 -13.42
N ASP A 343 3.02 1.83 -14.43
CA ASP A 343 3.50 2.18 -15.76
C ASP A 343 3.30 3.67 -15.99
N ASP A 344 4.36 4.47 -15.79
CA ASP A 344 4.28 5.93 -15.82
C ASP A 344 4.21 6.52 -17.24
N ARG A 345 4.09 5.67 -18.26
CA ARG A 345 3.95 6.07 -19.66
C ARG A 345 2.52 6.52 -19.91
N ALA A 346 2.28 7.84 -20.00
CA ALA A 346 0.97 8.43 -20.32
C ALA A 346 0.37 8.03 -21.70
N ASN A 347 1.08 7.24 -22.52
CA ASN A 347 0.55 6.59 -23.73
C ASN A 347 0.68 5.05 -23.67
N ALA A 348 0.67 4.47 -22.46
CA ALA A 348 0.63 3.03 -22.26
C ALA A 348 -0.63 2.46 -22.93
N THR A 349 -0.43 1.64 -23.95
CA THR A 349 -1.47 0.78 -24.50
C THR A 349 -1.55 -0.49 -23.67
N ASN A 350 -2.75 -1.03 -23.48
CA ASN A 350 -2.99 -2.31 -22.80
C ASN A 350 -2.57 -3.50 -23.71
N GLY A 351 -1.29 -3.54 -24.07
CA GLY A 351 -0.63 -4.70 -24.65
C GLY A 351 0.13 -5.48 -23.56
N PRO A 352 0.36 -6.80 -23.75
CA PRO A 352 1.02 -7.61 -22.74
C PRO A 352 2.44 -7.11 -22.46
N LYS A 353 2.74 -6.83 -21.19
CA LYS A 353 4.12 -6.69 -20.71
C LYS A 353 4.81 -8.04 -20.87
N LYS A 354 6.00 -8.04 -21.49
CA LYS A 354 6.76 -9.26 -21.80
C LYS A 354 8.05 -9.43 -20.99
N TRP A 355 8.31 -8.50 -20.08
CA TRP A 355 9.55 -8.41 -19.33
C TRP A 355 9.27 -7.76 -17.97
N PRO A 356 9.91 -8.23 -16.88
CA PRO A 356 9.79 -7.61 -15.57
C PRO A 356 10.22 -6.14 -15.55
N SER A 357 9.50 -5.32 -14.79
CA SER A 357 9.83 -3.92 -14.58
C SER A 357 11.15 -3.75 -13.82
N HIS A 358 12.04 -2.90 -14.34
CA HIS A 358 13.21 -2.42 -13.60
C HIS A 358 12.85 -1.47 -12.44
N HIS A 359 11.58 -1.06 -12.32
CA HIS A 359 11.11 -0.14 -11.28
C HIS A 359 9.91 -0.68 -10.50
N ILE A 360 9.94 -0.47 -9.20
CA ILE A 360 8.84 -0.67 -8.26
C ILE A 360 8.48 0.68 -7.66
N HIS A 361 7.20 0.91 -7.39
CA HIS A 361 6.70 2.14 -6.78
C HIS A 361 6.26 1.88 -5.35
N PHE A 362 6.26 2.92 -4.52
CA PHE A 362 5.85 2.83 -3.12
C PHE A 362 4.95 3.99 -2.76
N VAL A 363 3.85 3.71 -2.05
CA VAL A 363 3.23 4.73 -1.21
C VAL A 363 4.09 4.86 0.05
N HIS A 364 4.76 6.00 0.19
CA HIS A 364 5.65 6.33 1.31
C HIS A 364 4.90 7.04 2.43
N GLY A 365 3.89 7.83 2.09
CA GLY A 365 2.99 8.49 3.03
C GLY A 365 1.60 8.59 2.41
N PHE A 366 0.56 8.53 3.24
CA PHE A 366 -0.84 8.52 2.79
C PHE A 366 -1.52 9.88 2.96
N ASN A 367 -1.13 10.66 3.98
CA ASN A 367 -1.64 12.00 4.23
C ASN A 367 -0.48 12.95 4.63
N PRO A 368 0.00 13.85 3.75
CA PRO A 368 -0.30 13.90 2.32
C PRO A 368 0.27 12.68 1.57
N LEU A 369 -0.39 12.29 0.47
CA LEU A 369 0.03 11.18 -0.38
C LEU A 369 1.39 11.48 -1.05
N LYS A 370 2.41 10.71 -0.69
CA LYS A 370 3.78 10.76 -1.26
C LYS A 370 4.11 9.43 -1.94
N VAL A 371 4.49 9.46 -3.21
CA VAL A 371 4.82 8.26 -4.01
C VAL A 371 6.26 8.31 -4.49
N LEU A 372 6.99 7.22 -4.23
CA LEU A 372 8.34 6.98 -4.73
C LEU A 372 8.33 6.06 -5.95
N LYS A 373 9.33 6.23 -6.82
CA LYS A 373 9.68 5.30 -7.90
C LYS A 373 11.13 4.83 -7.68
N CYS A 374 11.29 3.57 -7.30
CA CYS A 374 12.60 2.98 -6.99
C CYS A 374 13.07 2.05 -8.10
N HIS A 375 14.34 2.15 -8.49
CA HIS A 375 14.97 1.23 -9.45
C HIS A 375 15.48 -0.04 -8.73
N ALA A 376 14.90 -1.19 -9.05
CA ALA A 376 14.94 -2.40 -8.22
C ALA A 376 16.33 -3.06 -8.09
N LEU A 377 17.30 -2.70 -8.95
CA LEU A 377 18.65 -3.28 -8.97
C LEU A 377 19.72 -2.43 -8.25
N ASN A 378 19.43 -1.17 -7.93
CA ASN A 378 20.38 -0.28 -7.23
C ASN A 378 19.76 0.55 -6.09
N GLY A 379 18.43 0.48 -5.92
CA GLY A 379 17.71 1.06 -4.80
C GLY A 379 17.60 2.58 -4.81
N TRP A 380 17.95 3.26 -5.90
CA TRP A 380 17.71 4.71 -6.02
C TRP A 380 16.22 4.96 -6.22
N CYS A 381 15.66 5.82 -5.38
CA CYS A 381 14.24 6.15 -5.33
C CYS A 381 14.02 7.65 -5.60
N ASP A 382 13.32 7.98 -6.68
CA ASP A 382 12.92 9.35 -6.97
C ASP A 382 11.51 9.61 -6.43
N ILE A 383 11.26 10.80 -5.88
CA ILE A 383 9.92 11.25 -5.50
C ILE A 383 9.18 11.64 -6.77
N VAL A 384 8.22 10.83 -7.20
CA VAL A 384 7.44 11.08 -8.43
C VAL A 384 6.14 11.82 -8.17
N TYR A 385 5.63 11.78 -6.92
CA TYR A 385 4.43 12.51 -6.54
C TYR A 385 4.45 12.95 -5.08
N GLU A 386 3.94 14.17 -4.87
CA GLU A 386 3.58 14.73 -3.57
C GLU A 386 2.24 15.45 -3.74
N GLN A 387 1.22 15.01 -3.00
CA GLN A 387 -0.08 15.66 -2.96
C GLN A 387 0.06 17.09 -2.44
N LYS A 388 -0.46 18.06 -3.20
CA LYS A 388 -0.38 19.49 -2.89
C LYS A 388 -1.78 20.10 -2.97
N VAL A 389 -2.27 20.55 -1.81
CA VAL A 389 -3.60 21.15 -1.62
C VAL A 389 -3.42 22.59 -1.16
N SER A 390 -4.30 23.49 -1.59
CA SER A 390 -4.31 24.88 -1.15
C SER A 390 -5.08 24.99 0.17
N GLU A 391 -4.60 25.80 1.11
CA GLU A 391 -5.24 25.99 2.43
C GLU A 391 -6.74 26.34 2.32
N ASP A 392 -7.13 27.16 1.32
CA ASP A 392 -8.52 27.52 1.00
C ASP A 392 -9.43 26.32 0.64
N LEU A 393 -8.86 25.17 0.29
CA LEU A 393 -9.55 23.95 -0.16
C LEU A 393 -9.48 22.80 0.86
N ILE A 394 -8.79 22.97 1.99
CA ILE A 394 -8.73 21.97 3.05
C ILE A 394 -10.01 22.10 3.89
N SER A 395 -10.80 21.03 4.00
CA SER A 395 -11.90 20.98 4.97
C SER A 395 -11.31 20.87 6.39
N PRO A 396 -11.88 21.53 7.40
CA PRO A 396 -11.48 21.30 8.79
C PRO A 396 -12.03 19.92 9.23
N HIS A 397 -11.12 19.00 9.53
CA HIS A 397 -11.39 17.70 10.14
C HIS A 397 -10.86 17.71 11.57
N ASP A 398 -11.46 16.91 12.44
CA ASP A 398 -10.89 16.60 13.74
C ASP A 398 -9.79 15.52 13.59
N ASP A 399 -8.88 15.51 14.57
CA ASP A 399 -7.86 14.49 14.88
C ASP A 399 -6.39 14.77 14.48
N PRO A 400 -5.55 15.20 15.44
CA PRO A 400 -4.09 15.18 15.35
C PRO A 400 -3.45 13.90 15.97
N HIS A 401 -4.24 12.90 16.40
CA HIS A 401 -3.81 11.69 17.13
C HIS A 401 -4.04 10.39 16.33
N GLY A 402 -4.21 10.49 15.02
CA GLY A 402 -4.38 9.34 14.12
C GLY A 402 -3.57 9.49 12.84
N ARG A 403 -3.02 8.38 12.32
CA ARG A 403 -2.20 8.37 11.09
C ARG A 403 -2.40 7.11 10.24
N MET A 404 -2.26 7.27 8.92
CA MET A 404 -2.31 6.18 7.94
C MET A 404 -0.91 5.74 7.50
N SER A 405 -0.65 4.42 7.51
CA SER A 405 0.67 3.86 7.15
C SER A 405 0.60 2.43 6.61
N GLY A 406 1.65 2.00 5.89
CA GLY A 406 1.91 0.59 5.59
C GLY A 406 0.75 -0.16 4.95
N GLY A 407 0.45 -1.34 5.52
CA GLY A 407 -0.55 -2.25 4.98
C GLY A 407 -0.01 -3.07 3.80
N THR A 408 -0.94 -3.49 2.92
CA THR A 408 -0.65 -4.43 1.83
C THR A 408 0.17 -3.83 0.69
N ASN A 409 0.71 -4.70 -0.17
CA ASN A 409 0.92 -4.36 -1.58
C ASN A 409 -0.38 -3.84 -2.24
N LEU A 410 -0.27 -2.93 -3.21
CA LEU A 410 -1.42 -2.51 -4.01
C LEU A 410 -1.45 -3.29 -5.33
N VAL A 411 -2.61 -3.85 -5.68
CA VAL A 411 -2.82 -4.66 -6.90
C VAL A 411 -3.66 -3.90 -7.93
N PRO A 412 -3.45 -4.12 -9.25
CA PRO A 412 -4.18 -3.42 -10.29
C PRO A 412 -5.65 -3.84 -10.38
N ILE A 413 -6.52 -2.85 -10.57
CA ILE A 413 -7.94 -3.02 -10.87
C ILE A 413 -8.10 -3.02 -12.41
N PRO A 414 -8.49 -4.13 -13.07
CA PRO A 414 -8.57 -4.26 -14.53
C PRO A 414 -9.86 -3.66 -15.11
N ILE A 415 -10.30 -2.51 -14.58
CA ILE A 415 -11.50 -1.80 -15.01
C ILE A 415 -11.22 -0.94 -16.25
N ALA A 416 -12.23 -0.77 -17.12
CA ALA A 416 -12.08 -0.03 -18.36
C ALA A 416 -11.83 1.47 -18.13
N SER A 417 -10.61 1.93 -18.44
CA SER A 417 -10.12 3.29 -18.24
C SER A 417 -9.76 4.01 -19.55
N SER A 418 -9.47 5.31 -19.47
CA SER A 418 -8.78 6.05 -20.53
C SER A 418 -7.31 5.59 -20.65
N PRO A 419 -6.67 5.66 -21.84
CA PRO A 419 -5.27 5.27 -22.02
C PRO A 419 -4.33 5.98 -21.05
N GLY A 420 -3.37 5.24 -20.47
CA GLY A 420 -2.45 5.76 -19.44
C GLY A 420 -3.08 6.02 -18.06
N VAL A 421 -4.39 5.77 -17.87
CA VAL A 421 -5.07 5.84 -16.57
C VAL A 421 -5.16 4.44 -15.97
N HIS A 422 -4.66 4.29 -14.75
CA HIS A 422 -4.62 3.06 -13.98
C HIS A 422 -5.36 3.23 -12.65
N ALA A 423 -5.79 2.12 -12.06
CA ALA A 423 -6.39 2.11 -10.73
C ALA A 423 -5.88 0.90 -9.93
N TYR A 424 -5.79 1.08 -8.62
CA TYR A 424 -5.17 0.16 -7.68
C TYR A 424 -6.03 0.01 -6.43
N VAL A 425 -6.03 -1.17 -5.84
CA VAL A 425 -6.64 -1.46 -4.53
C VAL A 425 -5.58 -2.02 -3.59
N GLY A 426 -5.66 -1.64 -2.33
CA GLY A 426 -4.84 -2.17 -1.23
C GLY A 426 -5.45 -1.78 0.11
N PHE A 427 -4.88 -2.29 1.20
CA PHE A 427 -5.39 -2.09 2.55
C PHE A 427 -4.29 -1.48 3.43
N PRO A 428 -4.09 -0.15 3.45
CA PRO A 428 -3.32 0.52 4.49
C PRO A 428 -3.87 0.24 5.89
N ARG A 429 -3.07 0.50 6.92
CA ARG A 429 -3.51 0.47 8.32
C ARG A 429 -3.56 1.87 8.94
N SER A 430 -4.65 2.15 9.65
CA SER A 430 -4.69 3.24 10.63
C SER A 430 -3.87 2.89 11.87
N HIS A 431 -3.40 3.93 12.57
CA HIS A 431 -2.67 3.90 13.82
C HIS A 431 -3.28 5.00 14.68
N ILE A 432 -3.99 4.63 15.74
CA ILE A 432 -4.85 5.52 16.52
C ILE A 432 -4.41 5.52 17.99
N ASP A 433 -3.97 6.68 18.47
CA ASP A 433 -3.41 6.90 19.81
C ASP A 433 -4.49 7.37 20.81
N PHE A 434 -5.73 6.89 20.62
CA PHE A 434 -6.91 7.34 21.34
C PHE A 434 -7.95 6.22 21.51
N GLY A 435 -8.75 6.26 22.58
CA GLY A 435 -9.65 5.17 22.99
C GLY A 435 -8.95 4.25 24.00
N CYS A 436 -8.09 3.35 23.52
CA CYS A 436 -7.14 2.64 24.39
C CYS A 436 -6.16 3.64 25.04
N LYS A 437 -5.81 3.40 26.30
CA LYS A 437 -5.06 4.36 27.15
C LYS A 437 -3.54 4.18 27.14
N ASP A 438 -3.09 2.96 26.93
CA ASP A 438 -1.70 2.54 27.16
C ASP A 438 -0.94 2.23 25.86
N ASP A 439 -1.65 2.09 24.74
CA ASP A 439 -1.11 1.63 23.46
C ASP A 439 -2.00 2.05 22.27
N ALA A 440 -1.38 2.21 21.09
CA ALA A 440 -2.05 2.49 19.82
C ALA A 440 -2.87 1.29 19.30
N MET A 441 -4.07 1.56 18.77
CA MET A 441 -4.90 0.58 18.06
C MET A 441 -4.67 0.64 16.55
N TYR A 442 -4.73 -0.52 15.87
CA TYR A 442 -4.52 -0.65 14.43
C TYR A 442 -5.65 -1.44 13.76
N ARG A 443 -6.12 -0.94 12.61
CA ARG A 443 -7.09 -1.62 11.74
C ARG A 443 -6.73 -1.42 10.26
N PRO A 444 -6.94 -2.42 9.38
CA PRO A 444 -6.87 -2.25 7.93
C PRO A 444 -8.10 -1.50 7.39
N GLU A 445 -7.89 -0.67 6.37
CA GLU A 445 -8.93 0.08 5.67
C GLU A 445 -8.75 -0.06 4.15
N MET A 446 -9.83 -0.38 3.42
CA MET A 446 -9.78 -0.60 1.98
C MET A 446 -9.60 0.72 1.22
N MET A 447 -8.43 0.91 0.61
CA MET A 447 -8.10 2.07 -0.21
C MET A 447 -8.18 1.74 -1.70
N ILE A 448 -8.74 2.66 -2.48
CA ILE A 448 -8.66 2.66 -3.96
C ILE A 448 -7.99 3.95 -4.42
N MET A 449 -6.95 3.81 -5.25
CA MET A 449 -6.14 4.92 -5.76
C MET A 449 -6.13 4.88 -7.30
N THR A 450 -6.38 6.01 -7.97
CA THR A 450 -6.13 6.15 -9.42
C THR A 450 -4.80 6.84 -9.70
N ALA A 451 -4.20 6.52 -10.85
CA ALA A 451 -2.97 7.11 -11.34
C ALA A 451 -3.11 7.47 -12.83
N HIS A 452 -2.57 8.61 -13.26
CA HIS A 452 -2.42 8.95 -14.68
C HIS A 452 -1.02 9.53 -14.90
N GLY A 453 -0.14 8.72 -15.49
CA GLY A 453 1.31 8.93 -15.33
C GLY A 453 1.66 9.12 -13.85
N GLN A 454 2.45 10.15 -13.54
CA GLN A 454 2.90 10.44 -12.17
C GLN A 454 1.90 11.25 -11.31
N GLN A 455 0.63 11.37 -11.72
CA GLN A 455 -0.42 12.00 -10.89
C GLN A 455 -1.25 10.93 -10.16
N PHE A 456 -1.26 10.93 -8.83
CA PHE A 456 -1.94 9.92 -8.01
C PHE A 456 -3.01 10.54 -7.10
N HIS A 457 -4.17 9.89 -6.98
CA HIS A 457 -5.30 10.38 -6.19
C HIS A 457 -5.97 9.24 -5.43
N ILE A 458 -6.35 9.48 -4.17
CA ILE A 458 -7.17 8.53 -3.39
C ILE A 458 -8.62 8.77 -3.81
N ASN A 459 -9.29 7.71 -4.26
CA ASN A 459 -10.64 7.75 -4.82
C ASN A 459 -11.70 7.21 -3.88
N TYR A 460 -11.30 6.30 -3.00
CA TYR A 460 -12.11 5.74 -1.93
C TYR A 460 -11.19 5.25 -0.80
N MET A 461 -11.66 5.36 0.43
CA MET A 461 -11.07 4.76 1.62
C MET A 461 -12.22 4.30 2.53
N SER A 462 -12.14 3.11 3.12
CA SER A 462 -13.23 2.59 3.98
C SER A 462 -13.22 3.21 5.38
N GLU A 463 -14.29 2.98 6.14
CA GLU A 463 -14.19 2.93 7.62
C GLU A 463 -13.33 1.70 8.03
N PRO A 464 -12.80 1.63 9.26
CA PRO A 464 -12.05 0.48 9.77
C PRO A 464 -12.70 -0.88 9.52
N ILE A 465 -11.90 -1.86 9.13
CA ILE A 465 -12.34 -3.24 8.94
C ILE A 465 -11.68 -4.11 10.01
N ASP A 466 -12.48 -4.76 10.86
CA ASP A 466 -11.99 -5.77 11.82
C ASP A 466 -12.27 -7.22 11.39
N PHE A 467 -13.14 -7.41 10.39
CA PHE A 467 -13.68 -8.69 9.93
C PHE A 467 -14.41 -9.51 11.01
N GLY A 468 -14.64 -8.96 12.21
CA GLY A 468 -15.26 -9.65 13.34
C GLY A 468 -14.66 -11.03 13.64
N ALA A 469 -15.54 -12.00 13.90
CA ALA A 469 -15.16 -13.38 14.21
C ALA A 469 -14.48 -14.13 13.05
N ALA A 470 -14.52 -13.60 11.82
CA ALA A 470 -13.82 -14.20 10.68
C ALA A 470 -12.29 -13.95 10.71
N ALA A 471 -11.78 -13.12 11.63
CA ALA A 471 -10.34 -12.84 11.80
C ALA A 471 -9.87 -12.77 13.27
N LEU A 472 -10.76 -12.40 14.19
CA LEU A 472 -10.45 -12.22 15.62
C LEU A 472 -10.94 -13.41 16.45
N THR A 473 -10.10 -13.90 17.36
CA THR A 473 -10.49 -14.89 18.38
C THR A 473 -11.50 -14.31 19.37
N PRO A 474 -12.31 -15.12 20.08
CA PRO A 474 -13.21 -14.62 21.11
C PRO A 474 -12.51 -13.78 22.19
N ASP A 475 -11.28 -14.17 22.58
CA ASP A 475 -10.43 -13.39 23.49
C ASP A 475 -10.03 -12.04 22.89
N ALA A 476 -9.62 -11.99 21.62
CA ALA A 476 -9.29 -10.73 20.94
C ALA A 476 -10.51 -9.82 20.74
N VAL A 477 -11.69 -10.37 20.41
CA VAL A 477 -12.95 -9.60 20.32
C VAL A 477 -13.33 -8.99 21.68
N THR A 478 -13.07 -9.70 22.78
CA THR A 478 -13.44 -9.25 24.14
C THR A 478 -12.30 -8.52 24.88
N ASP A 479 -11.10 -8.45 24.32
CA ASP A 479 -9.98 -7.60 24.78
C ASP A 479 -9.42 -6.72 23.63
N PRO A 480 -10.20 -5.75 23.12
CA PRO A 480 -9.80 -4.92 21.98
C PRO A 480 -8.65 -3.94 22.26
N CYS A 481 -8.25 -3.74 23.53
CA CYS A 481 -7.03 -2.99 23.88
C CYS A 481 -5.85 -3.91 24.27
N GLY A 482 -6.08 -5.20 24.47
CA GLY A 482 -5.06 -6.25 24.58
C GLY A 482 -4.89 -6.99 23.25
N GLU A 483 -5.32 -8.26 23.21
CA GLU A 483 -5.10 -9.14 22.06
C GLU A 483 -5.75 -8.65 20.74
N GLY A 484 -6.91 -8.00 20.81
CA GLY A 484 -7.62 -7.45 19.65
C GLY A 484 -7.12 -6.09 19.16
N ARG A 485 -6.08 -5.52 19.78
CA ARG A 485 -5.63 -4.15 19.50
C ARG A 485 -4.97 -3.98 18.13
N ILE A 486 -4.21 -4.97 17.70
CA ILE A 486 -3.43 -4.91 16.46
C ILE A 486 -4.00 -5.89 15.45
N LEU A 487 -4.57 -5.37 14.37
CA LEU A 487 -4.96 -6.13 13.18
C LEU A 487 -4.32 -5.48 11.95
N ILE A 488 -3.59 -6.25 11.14
CA ILE A 488 -2.86 -5.75 9.97
C ILE A 488 -3.10 -6.64 8.76
N ALA A 489 -3.64 -6.08 7.68
CA ALA A 489 -3.58 -6.70 6.35
C ALA A 489 -2.15 -6.56 5.80
N ASN A 490 -1.47 -7.69 5.64
CA ASN A 490 -0.05 -7.77 5.28
C ASN A 490 0.17 -7.88 3.76
N SER A 491 -0.71 -8.58 3.04
CA SER A 491 -0.69 -8.63 1.58
C SER A 491 -2.06 -8.91 0.93
N VAL A 492 -2.23 -8.45 -0.30
CA VAL A 492 -3.20 -9.00 -1.25
C VAL A 492 -2.48 -10.09 -2.05
N ALA A 493 -2.69 -11.35 -1.66
CA ALA A 493 -1.92 -12.50 -2.15
C ALA A 493 -2.37 -12.98 -3.53
N ARG A 494 -3.68 -12.97 -3.78
CA ARG A 494 -4.33 -13.28 -5.06
C ARG A 494 -5.63 -12.50 -5.18
N TRP A 495 -6.05 -12.21 -6.40
CA TRP A 495 -7.41 -11.73 -6.68
C TRP A 495 -7.93 -12.45 -7.92
N ASP A 496 -8.64 -13.55 -7.68
CA ASP A 496 -9.23 -14.34 -8.73
C ASP A 496 -10.52 -13.69 -9.24
N ARG A 497 -10.59 -13.56 -10.57
CA ARG A 497 -11.72 -13.00 -11.33
C ARG A 497 -12.04 -13.87 -12.55
N SER A 498 -11.53 -15.10 -12.57
CA SER A 498 -11.81 -16.10 -13.60
C SER A 498 -13.24 -16.63 -13.45
N SER A 499 -13.82 -17.17 -14.53
CA SER A 499 -15.08 -17.93 -14.52
C SER A 499 -16.34 -17.29 -13.89
N GLY A 500 -16.30 -16.03 -13.45
CA GLY A 500 -17.36 -15.36 -12.70
C GLY A 500 -17.12 -15.28 -11.17
N HIS A 501 -16.00 -15.82 -10.68
CA HIS A 501 -15.51 -15.57 -9.31
C HIS A 501 -15.09 -14.10 -9.14
N ASP A 502 -15.03 -13.63 -7.89
CA ASP A 502 -14.53 -12.32 -7.52
C ASP A 502 -13.93 -12.40 -6.10
N LEU A 503 -12.89 -13.23 -5.98
CA LEU A 503 -12.31 -13.69 -4.72
C LEU A 503 -10.93 -13.05 -4.51
N MET A 504 -10.82 -12.19 -3.50
CA MET A 504 -9.56 -11.57 -3.08
C MET A 504 -9.03 -12.25 -1.83
N THR A 505 -7.89 -12.91 -1.96
CA THR A 505 -7.20 -13.57 -0.84
C THR A 505 -6.25 -12.58 -0.18
N LEU A 506 -6.46 -12.30 1.11
CA LEU A 506 -5.59 -11.48 1.94
C LEU A 506 -4.75 -12.36 2.86
N SER A 507 -3.52 -11.92 3.16
CA SER A 507 -2.80 -12.38 4.36
C SER A 507 -2.84 -11.29 5.43
N PHE A 508 -2.95 -11.67 6.70
CA PHE A 508 -3.05 -10.73 7.81
C PHE A 508 -2.48 -11.30 9.11
N SER A 509 -2.32 -10.44 10.11
CA SER A 509 -1.86 -10.76 11.46
C SER A 509 -2.75 -10.11 12.53
N VAL A 510 -2.92 -10.83 13.64
CA VAL A 510 -3.51 -10.36 14.91
C VAL A 510 -2.41 -10.35 15.97
N ALA A 511 -2.32 -9.27 16.74
CA ALA A 511 -1.27 -9.00 17.74
C ALA A 511 0.18 -9.11 17.18
N ASP A 512 0.35 -9.09 15.85
CA ASP A 512 1.55 -9.49 15.10
C ASP A 512 2.13 -10.88 15.40
N VAL A 513 1.36 -11.72 16.10
CA VAL A 513 1.70 -13.11 16.44
C VAL A 513 1.17 -14.11 15.41
N THR A 514 -0.03 -13.89 14.89
CA THR A 514 -0.68 -14.87 13.98
C THR A 514 -0.25 -14.68 12.53
N VAL A 515 -0.28 -15.77 11.76
CA VAL A 515 -0.14 -15.76 10.29
C VAL A 515 -1.40 -16.37 9.72
N GLN A 516 -2.31 -15.51 9.25
CA GLN A 516 -3.64 -15.92 8.82
C GLN A 516 -3.92 -15.53 7.36
N ILE A 517 -4.78 -16.31 6.71
CA ILE A 517 -5.29 -16.08 5.36
C ILE A 517 -6.82 -15.95 5.43
N LEU A 518 -7.39 -14.97 4.73
CA LEU A 518 -8.83 -14.72 4.66
C LEU A 518 -9.22 -14.38 3.23
N GLN A 519 -10.45 -14.74 2.83
CA GLN A 519 -11.00 -14.42 1.51
C GLN A 519 -12.11 -13.38 1.61
N LEU A 520 -12.05 -12.37 0.75
CA LEU A 520 -13.12 -11.41 0.51
C LEU A 520 -13.77 -11.69 -0.84
N GLU A 521 -15.09 -11.69 -0.90
CA GLU A 521 -15.84 -11.86 -2.15
C GLU A 521 -16.65 -10.61 -2.51
N GLY A 522 -16.71 -10.30 -3.81
CA GLY A 522 -17.47 -9.19 -4.37
C GLY A 522 -16.68 -7.88 -4.47
N VAL A 523 -15.35 -7.93 -4.36
CA VAL A 523 -14.49 -6.73 -4.37
C VAL A 523 -14.55 -6.00 -5.72
N SER A 524 -14.49 -6.72 -6.85
CA SER A 524 -14.70 -6.12 -8.19
C SER A 524 -16.11 -5.57 -8.32
N ARG A 525 -17.11 -6.34 -7.87
CA ARG A 525 -18.54 -5.98 -7.90
C ARG A 525 -18.83 -4.70 -7.13
N PHE A 526 -18.19 -4.50 -5.98
CA PHE A 526 -18.23 -3.28 -5.18
C PHE A 526 -17.54 -2.12 -5.90
N ILE A 527 -16.32 -2.33 -6.41
CA ILE A 527 -15.54 -1.31 -7.13
C ILE A 527 -16.30 -0.78 -8.36
N GLU A 528 -16.97 -1.65 -9.12
CA GLU A 528 -17.78 -1.24 -10.28
C GLU A 528 -19.02 -0.40 -9.90
N GLN A 529 -19.49 -0.47 -8.65
CA GLN A 529 -20.65 0.27 -8.15
C GLN A 529 -20.29 1.64 -7.55
N LEU A 530 -19.01 1.91 -7.28
CA LEU A 530 -18.54 3.18 -6.71
C LEU A 530 -18.86 4.35 -7.65
N PRO A 531 -19.72 5.31 -7.24
CA PRO A 531 -19.99 6.49 -8.05
C PRO A 531 -18.73 7.36 -8.13
N PHE A 532 -18.65 8.19 -9.17
CA PHE A 532 -17.52 9.06 -9.51
C PHE A 532 -16.17 8.37 -9.84
N LEU A 533 -15.92 7.12 -9.42
CA LEU A 533 -14.72 6.37 -9.84
C LEU A 533 -14.62 6.28 -11.37
N ARG A 534 -15.75 6.06 -12.07
CA ARG A 534 -15.81 6.12 -13.54
C ARG A 534 -15.35 7.47 -14.11
N SER A 535 -15.61 8.58 -13.43
CA SER A 535 -15.16 9.92 -13.84
C SER A 535 -13.66 10.09 -13.64
N ALA A 536 -13.09 9.54 -12.56
CA ALA A 536 -11.65 9.47 -12.36
C ALA A 536 -10.95 8.65 -13.47
N LEU A 537 -11.47 7.44 -13.74
CA LEU A 537 -10.97 6.53 -14.77
C LEU A 537 -11.06 7.09 -16.20
N GLN A 538 -12.03 7.97 -16.46
CA GLN A 538 -12.16 8.70 -17.73
C GLN A 538 -11.17 9.86 -17.86
N HIS A 539 -10.72 10.44 -16.74
CA HIS A 539 -9.77 11.56 -16.68
C HIS A 539 -10.20 12.76 -17.56
N ASP A 540 -11.48 13.15 -17.45
CA ASP A 540 -12.10 14.17 -18.30
C ASP A 540 -11.68 15.61 -17.91
N MET A 541 -10.49 15.99 -18.37
CA MET A 541 -9.95 17.35 -18.25
C MET A 541 -10.63 18.38 -19.18
N SER A 542 -11.70 18.04 -19.91
CA SER A 542 -12.22 18.90 -21.01
C SER A 542 -12.81 20.24 -20.56
N GLN A 543 -13.16 20.38 -19.28
CA GLN A 543 -13.77 21.62 -18.75
C GLN A 543 -12.76 22.57 -18.10
N ASP A 544 -11.67 22.05 -17.52
CA ASP A 544 -10.78 22.81 -16.64
C ASP A 544 -9.27 22.52 -16.78
N GLY A 545 -8.88 21.44 -17.49
CA GLY A 545 -7.48 21.09 -17.74
C GLY A 545 -6.76 20.39 -16.57
N SER A 546 -5.59 19.80 -16.86
CA SER A 546 -4.85 18.93 -15.93
C SER A 546 -4.50 19.56 -14.59
N VAL A 547 -4.21 20.87 -14.56
CA VAL A 547 -3.80 21.58 -13.33
C VAL A 547 -4.99 21.72 -12.37
N ILE A 548 -6.15 22.14 -12.88
CA ILE A 548 -7.34 22.29 -12.05
C ILE A 548 -7.89 20.90 -11.68
N TRP A 549 -7.87 19.93 -12.60
CA TRP A 549 -8.20 18.55 -12.31
C TRP A 549 -7.38 17.99 -11.14
N ASN A 550 -6.03 18.06 -11.21
CA ASN A 550 -5.17 17.57 -10.13
C ASN A 550 -5.48 18.27 -8.80
N LEU A 551 -5.63 19.60 -8.80
CA LEU A 551 -5.94 20.36 -7.58
C LEU A 551 -7.26 19.91 -6.95
N ARG A 552 -8.31 19.74 -7.76
CA ARG A 552 -9.65 19.32 -7.30
C ARG A 552 -9.65 17.91 -6.72
N TRP A 553 -9.07 16.94 -7.42
CA TRP A 553 -9.01 15.56 -6.95
C TRP A 553 -8.01 15.38 -5.79
N SER A 554 -6.93 16.18 -5.72
CA SER A 554 -5.99 16.18 -4.59
C SER A 554 -6.61 16.73 -3.30
N ALA A 555 -7.41 17.80 -3.38
CA ALA A 555 -8.11 18.34 -2.20
C ALA A 555 -9.05 17.29 -1.60
N VAL A 556 -9.93 16.71 -2.41
CA VAL A 556 -10.89 15.69 -1.91
C VAL A 556 -10.18 14.37 -1.54
N SER A 557 -9.00 14.06 -2.09
CA SER A 557 -8.17 12.94 -1.60
C SER A 557 -7.71 13.14 -0.14
N GLN A 558 -7.47 14.39 0.27
CA GLN A 558 -7.12 14.72 1.65
C GLN A 558 -8.36 14.55 2.55
N ASP A 559 -9.51 15.07 2.14
CA ASP A 559 -10.76 14.94 2.90
C ASP A 559 -11.18 13.46 3.08
N VAL A 560 -11.10 12.63 2.03
CA VAL A 560 -11.37 11.18 2.11
C VAL A 560 -10.44 10.49 3.12
N SER A 561 -9.17 10.87 3.17
CA SER A 561 -8.18 10.25 4.07
C SER A 561 -8.30 10.73 5.51
N ALA A 562 -8.66 12.01 5.73
CA ALA A 562 -8.92 12.55 7.06
C ALA A 562 -10.18 11.94 7.68
N CYS A 563 -11.27 11.84 6.91
CA CYS A 563 -12.51 11.20 7.35
C CYS A 563 -12.36 9.71 7.72
N SER A 564 -11.42 8.99 7.11
CA SER A 564 -11.15 7.59 7.47
C SER A 564 -10.43 7.51 8.82
N ILE A 565 -9.50 8.43 9.08
CA ILE A 565 -8.83 8.59 10.37
C ILE A 565 -9.84 9.02 11.46
N GLU A 566 -10.77 9.94 11.17
CA GLU A 566 -11.89 10.26 12.08
C GLU A 566 -12.73 9.01 12.41
N ALA A 567 -13.09 8.19 11.40
CA ALA A 567 -13.82 6.95 11.61
C ALA A 567 -13.01 5.92 12.43
N ALA A 568 -11.71 5.82 12.19
CA ALA A 568 -10.78 4.97 12.95
C ALA A 568 -10.68 5.38 14.42
N ARG A 569 -10.61 6.70 14.69
CA ARG A 569 -10.67 7.25 16.04
C ARG A 569 -12.02 6.97 16.72
N ASN A 570 -13.14 7.17 16.02
CA ASN A 570 -14.47 6.94 16.57
C ASN A 570 -14.73 5.45 16.86
N TYR A 571 -14.31 4.54 15.97
CA TYR A 571 -14.34 3.10 16.21
C TYR A 571 -13.48 2.72 17.43
N SER A 572 -12.25 3.27 17.54
CA SER A 572 -11.35 3.00 18.67
C SER A 572 -11.97 3.37 20.02
N ILE A 573 -12.65 4.52 20.09
CA ILE A 573 -13.41 4.93 21.28
C ILE A 573 -14.53 3.92 21.58
N ALA A 574 -15.33 3.56 20.57
CA ALA A 574 -16.49 2.68 20.75
C ALA A 574 -16.12 1.26 21.21
N VAL A 575 -15.06 0.65 20.67
CA VAL A 575 -14.64 -0.71 21.09
C VAL A 575 -13.93 -0.72 22.45
N SER A 576 -13.33 0.40 22.86
CA SER A 576 -12.56 0.49 24.11
C SER A 576 -13.37 0.98 25.32
N GLU A 577 -14.52 1.64 25.11
CA GLU A 577 -15.42 2.11 26.17
C GLU A 577 -15.83 1.01 27.18
N PRO A 578 -16.20 -0.23 26.79
CA PRO A 578 -16.59 -1.29 27.73
C PRO A 578 -15.51 -1.65 28.77
N LEU A 579 -14.23 -1.51 28.41
CA LEU A 579 -13.07 -1.75 29.29
C LEU A 579 -12.47 -0.44 29.84
N ASN A 580 -13.18 0.69 29.68
CA ASN A 580 -12.70 2.04 30.02
C ASN A 580 -11.31 2.36 29.43
N GLY A 581 -10.99 1.86 28.23
CA GLY A 581 -9.69 2.07 27.56
C GLY A 581 -8.52 1.20 28.04
N LYS A 582 -8.76 0.21 28.91
CA LYS A 582 -7.73 -0.72 29.43
C LYS A 582 -7.80 -2.08 28.71
N SER A 583 -6.72 -2.87 28.78
CA SER A 583 -6.75 -4.29 28.41
C SER A 583 -7.24 -5.17 29.56
N LYS A 584 -7.69 -6.40 29.29
CA LYS A 584 -8.05 -7.38 30.34
C LYS A 584 -6.86 -7.69 31.26
N ALA A 585 -5.64 -7.73 30.71
CA ALA A 585 -4.43 -7.96 31.49
C ALA A 585 -4.24 -6.88 32.56
N LYS A 586 -4.29 -5.60 32.17
CA LYS A 586 -4.17 -4.47 33.08
C LYS A 586 -5.31 -4.40 34.10
N LEU A 587 -6.54 -4.71 33.69
CA LEU A 587 -7.69 -4.80 34.59
C LEU A 587 -7.51 -5.86 35.69
N ARG A 588 -6.82 -6.98 35.41
CA ARG A 588 -6.44 -7.97 36.45
C ARG A 588 -5.33 -7.45 37.36
N GLU A 589 -4.29 -6.83 36.80
CA GLU A 589 -3.20 -6.20 37.58
C GLU A 589 -3.70 -5.13 38.56
N GLU A 590 -4.76 -4.40 38.20
CA GLU A 590 -5.40 -3.37 39.01
C GLU A 590 -6.51 -3.92 39.94
N GLY A 591 -6.86 -5.21 39.86
CA GLY A 591 -7.93 -5.83 40.66
C GLY A 591 -9.36 -5.42 40.25
N GLU A 592 -9.56 -4.98 39.01
CA GLU A 592 -10.87 -4.66 38.42
C GLU A 592 -11.52 -5.86 37.68
N LEU A 593 -10.78 -6.98 37.54
CA LEU A 593 -11.28 -8.30 37.10
C LEU A 593 -10.72 -9.40 38.02
N ASP A 594 -11.60 -10.32 38.46
CA ASP A 594 -11.21 -11.53 39.20
C ASP A 594 -10.65 -12.62 38.25
N ASP A 595 -9.81 -13.53 38.78
CA ASP A 595 -9.11 -14.56 38.00
C ASP A 595 -10.01 -15.71 37.48
N GLU A 596 -11.23 -15.88 38.03
CA GLU A 596 -12.11 -17.04 37.72
C GLU A 596 -13.07 -16.80 36.54
N ASP A 597 -13.37 -15.54 36.17
CA ASP A 597 -14.30 -15.21 35.09
C ASP A 597 -13.65 -15.38 33.70
N LYS A 598 -13.89 -16.54 33.07
CA LYS A 598 -13.54 -16.80 31.66
C LYS A 598 -14.61 -16.42 30.64
N ASP A 599 -15.85 -16.20 31.06
CA ASP A 599 -17.00 -15.92 30.19
C ASP A 599 -17.82 -14.72 30.72
N ASP A 600 -18.66 -14.13 29.87
CA ASP A 600 -19.72 -13.14 30.19
C ASP A 600 -19.35 -11.76 30.80
N VAL A 601 -18.46 -10.99 30.15
CA VAL A 601 -18.43 -9.52 30.32
C VAL A 601 -19.39 -8.84 29.33
N LEU A 602 -20.71 -8.95 29.57
CA LEU A 602 -21.74 -8.31 28.73
C LEU A 602 -22.94 -7.68 29.47
N ASP A 603 -23.15 -7.95 30.78
CA ASP A 603 -24.36 -7.48 31.49
C ASP A 603 -24.14 -6.27 32.43
N LYS A 604 -22.87 -5.84 32.65
CA LYS A 604 -22.53 -4.70 33.55
C LYS A 604 -22.99 -3.32 33.03
N THR A 605 -23.59 -3.24 31.84
CA THR A 605 -24.12 -1.98 31.27
C THR A 605 -25.51 -1.62 31.80
N LYS A 606 -26.39 -2.61 32.07
CA LYS A 606 -27.77 -2.34 32.53
C LYS A 606 -27.81 -1.72 33.92
N GLU A 607 -27.02 -2.24 34.86
CA GLU A 607 -26.97 -1.74 36.24
C GLU A 607 -26.51 -0.28 36.35
N ARG A 608 -25.84 0.26 35.32
CA ARG A 608 -25.41 1.67 35.26
C ARG A 608 -26.50 2.62 34.75
N GLU A 609 -27.53 2.14 34.08
CA GLU A 609 -28.68 2.96 33.68
C GLU A 609 -29.69 3.10 34.83
N ASP A 610 -30.06 2.00 35.51
CA ASP A 610 -30.99 2.01 36.65
C ASP A 610 -30.48 2.86 37.86
N GLN A 611 -29.15 3.02 37.98
CA GLN A 611 -28.54 3.89 39.01
C GLN A 611 -28.49 5.38 38.61
N LYS A 612 -28.76 5.72 37.35
CA LYS A 612 -28.73 7.11 36.86
C LYS A 612 -30.04 7.84 37.19
N ASP A 613 -31.18 7.20 36.94
CA ASP A 613 -32.52 7.75 37.19
C ASP A 613 -32.82 8.02 38.68
N ASN A 614 -32.14 7.32 39.60
CA ASN A 614 -32.31 7.51 41.04
C ASN A 614 -31.50 8.69 41.63
N LYS A 615 -30.59 9.33 40.88
CA LYS A 615 -29.65 10.32 41.43
C LYS A 615 -30.05 11.78 41.30
N ASP A 616 -31.14 12.07 40.59
CA ASP A 616 -31.59 13.45 40.30
C ASP A 616 -32.57 14.05 41.34
N GLN A 617 -32.91 13.34 42.42
CA GLN A 617 -33.85 13.84 43.43
C GLN A 617 -33.21 14.44 44.70
N ASP A 618 -31.97 14.09 45.06
CA ASP A 618 -31.41 14.41 46.39
C ASP A 618 -30.39 15.58 46.42
N LEU A 619 -30.18 16.27 45.29
CA LEU A 619 -29.32 17.47 45.22
C LEU A 619 -30.01 18.75 45.74
N LYS A 620 -30.58 18.68 46.95
CA LYS A 620 -31.11 19.84 47.70
C LYS A 620 -30.66 19.91 49.16
N GLY A 621 -29.35 19.80 49.36
CA GLY A 621 -28.67 20.66 50.32
C GLY A 621 -27.75 19.97 51.33
N LYS A 622 -26.45 20.22 51.18
CA LYS A 622 -25.72 21.10 52.10
C LYS A 622 -24.45 21.66 51.46
N LYS A 623 -23.84 22.63 52.14
CA LYS A 623 -22.64 23.39 51.79
C LYS A 623 -21.92 23.70 53.11
N GLU A 624 -20.59 23.90 53.06
CA GLU A 624 -19.68 23.91 54.23
C GLU A 624 -19.62 22.54 54.97
N GLU A 625 -18.52 22.11 55.62
CA GLU A 625 -17.35 22.84 56.17
C GLU A 625 -16.10 21.90 56.29
N GLU A 626 -14.88 22.49 56.40
CA GLU A 626 -13.55 21.94 56.82
C GLU A 626 -12.96 20.66 56.13
N LEU A 627 -11.64 20.45 55.86
CA LEU A 627 -10.31 21.02 56.19
C LEU A 627 -9.46 20.22 57.24
N THR A 628 -8.15 20.09 56.96
CA THR A 628 -7.04 19.39 57.70
C THR A 628 -7.12 17.84 57.75
N ASP A 629 -6.03 17.07 57.94
CA ASP A 629 -4.61 17.39 58.27
C ASP A 629 -3.61 16.39 57.60
N ALA A 630 -2.29 16.47 57.89
CA ALA A 630 -1.21 15.81 57.10
C ALA A 630 -0.18 14.93 57.89
N LEU A 631 0.83 14.40 57.16
CA LEU A 631 2.07 13.68 57.58
C LEU A 631 1.91 12.16 57.90
N PHE A 632 2.91 11.26 57.79
CA PHE A 632 4.40 11.37 57.80
C PHE A 632 5.15 10.40 56.84
N ASP A 633 6.36 10.82 56.46
CA ASP A 633 7.68 10.16 56.26
C ASP A 633 7.92 8.87 55.42
N ASP A 634 8.80 9.06 54.42
CA ASP A 634 10.00 8.30 54.02
C ASP A 634 10.35 6.94 54.66
N ASP A 635 10.86 6.02 53.82
CA ASP A 635 12.29 5.63 53.91
C ASP A 635 12.84 5.19 52.53
N ALA A 636 14.15 5.28 52.29
CA ALA A 636 14.76 5.13 50.95
C ALA A 636 15.99 4.21 50.90
N LEU A 637 16.25 3.57 49.76
CA LEU A 637 17.46 2.79 49.50
C LEU A 637 18.04 3.06 48.10
N PHE A 638 19.37 2.97 48.00
CA PHE A 638 20.18 3.45 46.88
C PHE A 638 20.52 2.36 45.85
N GLU A 639 20.39 2.69 44.57
CA GLU A 639 21.13 2.06 43.46
C GLU A 639 21.73 3.14 42.53
N THR A 640 22.88 2.79 41.93
CA THR A 640 23.95 3.72 41.53
C THR A 640 23.71 4.52 40.24
N GLU A 641 24.28 5.73 40.17
CA GLU A 641 24.01 6.67 39.06
C GLU A 641 24.71 6.32 37.73
N GLU A 642 25.75 5.48 37.71
CA GLU A 642 26.45 5.13 36.46
C GLU A 642 25.60 4.24 35.53
N GLU A 643 24.73 3.37 36.07
CA GLU A 643 23.76 2.60 35.27
C GLU A 643 22.64 3.51 34.74
N LYS A 644 22.21 4.50 35.53
CA LYS A 644 21.19 5.48 35.11
C LYS A 644 21.65 6.34 33.93
N ALA A 645 22.95 6.58 33.76
CA ALA A 645 23.46 7.26 32.57
C ALA A 645 23.22 6.43 31.29
N PHE A 646 23.57 5.13 31.32
CA PHE A 646 23.39 4.25 30.17
C PHE A 646 21.91 3.92 29.88
N GLN A 647 21.11 3.70 30.93
CA GLN A 647 19.67 3.41 30.81
C GLN A 647 18.87 4.60 30.25
N LYS A 648 19.30 5.84 30.55
CA LYS A 648 18.56 7.07 30.23
C LYS A 648 18.81 7.61 28.83
N ASP A 649 20.01 7.40 28.28
CA ASP A 649 20.29 7.70 26.87
C ASP A 649 19.56 6.71 25.93
N ILE A 650 19.25 5.49 26.40
CA ILE A 650 18.45 4.50 25.64
C ILE A 650 16.94 4.79 25.73
N THR A 651 16.41 5.07 26.94
CA THR A 651 14.97 5.35 27.13
C THR A 651 14.47 6.69 26.56
N TYR A 652 15.33 7.45 25.88
CA TYR A 652 14.97 8.65 25.10
C TYR A 652 15.23 8.52 23.58
N LEU A 653 15.62 7.34 23.08
CA LEU A 653 15.86 7.09 21.65
C LEU A 653 14.93 6.04 21.02
N ASP A 654 14.43 5.07 21.79
CA ASP A 654 13.60 3.97 21.29
C ASP A 654 12.15 4.04 21.81
N ASP A 655 11.33 4.91 21.20
CA ASP A 655 9.96 4.52 20.91
C ASP A 655 9.96 3.72 19.59
N PRO A 656 9.53 2.44 19.58
CA PRO A 656 9.45 1.65 18.34
C PRO A 656 8.50 2.27 17.29
N PHE A 657 7.60 3.19 17.66
CA PHE A 657 6.62 3.80 16.77
C PHE A 657 7.03 5.14 16.15
N GLY A 658 8.08 5.79 16.64
CA GLY A 658 8.80 6.91 16.04
C GLY A 658 8.11 8.28 16.19
N HIS A 659 8.63 9.09 17.12
CA HIS A 659 8.29 10.51 17.30
C HIS A 659 9.28 11.46 16.58
N GLU A 660 8.79 12.42 15.79
CA GLU A 660 9.53 13.63 15.41
C GLU A 660 8.96 14.86 16.15
N ASP A 661 9.45 15.15 17.36
CA ASP A 661 9.13 16.41 18.04
C ASP A 661 10.02 17.55 17.53
N LYS A 662 9.48 18.34 16.58
CA LYS A 662 10.14 19.54 16.05
C LYS A 662 10.03 20.72 17.02
N ILE A 663 11.02 20.88 17.89
CA ILE A 663 11.21 22.09 18.71
C ILE A 663 12.02 23.13 17.94
N THR A 664 11.37 23.93 17.08
CA THR A 664 11.65 25.38 16.87
C THR A 664 10.61 26.07 16.00
#